data_AF-A0A0S8DUP4-F1
#
_entry.id   AF-A0A0S8DUP4-F1
#
_cell.length_a   1.000
_cell.length_b   1.000
_cell.length_c   1.000
_cell.angle_alpha   90.00
_cell.angle_beta   90.00
_cell.angle_gamma   90.00
#
_symmetry.space_group_name_H-M   'P 1'
#
loop_
_entity.id
_entity.type
_entity.pdbx_description
1 polymer ?
#
loop_
_entity_poly.entity_id
_entity_poly.type
_entity_poly.pdbx_seq_one_letter_code
_entity_poly.pdbx_strand_id
1 'polypeptide(L)'
;MFNQMADARVTFRAGSLLALLAFAVLAVAPLVACSGSGDGDGDSDDGGGATDPVSVSVADIQVRESDGSAVFVLRLSAAAESDVTVDFATLDYTALEDNDFQPQSASATIAAGVLEHNIGVPLVDDAMGEATEQFSLVLTNVGGGIVADAEAVATISDDDPLEAVVTYDAAWGSSGVFAQAATCAVCHRASAVGDTPAVMRYPNADGEDISPARQWRHSMMAHAFDDPYTQAKIQDEITLFADIAGFIEDKCLSCHAPMGRTAAHHSGEGLTDTDCALDDGCYRYDEAVADMESREGVSCTLCHQVRELNLGSAESFSGGYDVAANGDADALTIYGPYQNPHPGGSSAMQTHSGYTPQFGNHVTTSGHCATCHTLYTPTVDVDSGDVTANLFLEQAVYLEWQNSAYAAGQPQEMRCQACHMLDPEPGGYDTRIALTPNGSVNANWPERTPFFTHTMAGGNSYMLRVMKDNRELLGIGTSTSAAEFDTKIAQTRELLQQAASVTLADVSAGSTRLDIDATVANRTGHKLPTSYPSRRVWLHLAVHDGSGAKIFESGAPSATGRLSSDAASLQRDCLLVDKPEGFASDACYESHHDIIDHPSQVQIYESVMHDSNGELSHVLLHAAGYLKDNRIPPQGFTAAAAANIESLTLPVGVEGDADFNSAAAQEGSGTDIVHYRVDTAGAAGPFTVRARLLYQTVRPSFVWAMRSDAGRVNRFKALYERTPPVPEVLAEATLDIP
;
A
#
# COMPACT_ATOMS: atom_id res chain seq x y z
N MET A 1 3.89 -23.06 16.57
CA MET A 1 4.38 -21.72 16.97
C MET A 1 3.26 -20.82 17.52
N PHE A 2 1.99 -20.95 17.08
CA PHE A 2 0.85 -20.17 17.62
C PHE A 2 0.53 -20.36 19.12
N ASN A 3 1.00 -21.44 19.75
CA ASN A 3 0.86 -21.65 21.20
C ASN A 3 1.93 -20.95 22.06
N GLN A 4 3.02 -20.42 21.49
CA GLN A 4 4.07 -19.75 22.28
C GLN A 4 3.69 -18.30 22.64
N MET A 5 2.85 -17.63 21.83
CA MET A 5 2.38 -16.26 22.14
C MET A 5 1.30 -16.23 23.23
N ALA A 6 0.50 -17.30 23.39
CA ALA A 6 -0.56 -17.34 24.40
C ALA A 6 -0.07 -17.67 25.83
N ASP A 7 1.11 -18.27 25.98
CA ASP A 7 1.66 -18.73 27.28
C ASP A 7 2.77 -17.82 27.85
N ALA A 8 3.29 -16.87 27.08
CA ALA A 8 4.27 -15.90 27.55
C ALA A 8 3.58 -14.75 28.29
N ARG A 9 3.30 -14.92 29.59
CA ARG A 9 3.06 -13.79 30.50
C ARG A 9 4.35 -12.97 30.61
N VAL A 10 4.58 -12.08 29.66
CA VAL A 10 5.70 -11.14 29.72
C VAL A 10 5.36 -10.09 30.78
N THR A 11 6.19 -10.03 31.82
CA THR A 11 6.11 -9.01 32.86
C THR A 11 7.13 -7.95 32.51
N PHE A 12 6.70 -6.89 31.83
CA PHE A 12 7.56 -5.74 31.52
C PHE A 12 7.74 -4.85 32.76
N ARG A 13 8.96 -4.34 32.95
CA ARG A 13 9.32 -3.43 34.04
C ARG A 13 9.03 -2.00 33.59
N ALA A 14 8.07 -1.36 34.26
CA ALA A 14 7.78 0.07 34.07
C ALA A 14 9.01 0.96 34.32
N GLY A 15 9.42 1.69 33.28
CA GLY A 15 10.45 2.72 33.32
C GLY A 15 9.86 4.10 33.02
N SER A 16 9.66 4.88 34.08
CA SER A 16 9.58 6.36 34.16
C SER A 16 9.03 7.16 32.96
N LEU A 17 7.72 7.46 32.98
CA LEU A 17 7.13 8.59 32.24
C LEU A 17 7.51 9.93 32.89
N LEU A 18 8.09 10.85 32.10
CA LEU A 18 8.05 12.28 32.38
C LEU A 18 6.80 12.88 31.70
N ALA A 19 6.12 13.77 32.42
CA ALA A 19 4.86 14.37 32.03
C ALA A 19 5.01 15.35 30.85
N LEU A 20 4.23 15.12 29.77
CA LEU A 20 3.85 16.15 28.81
C LEU A 20 2.45 16.66 29.16
N LEU A 21 2.32 17.99 29.27
CA LEU A 21 1.07 18.70 29.50
C LEU A 21 0.33 18.84 28.16
N ALA A 22 -0.80 18.13 28.01
CA ALA A 22 -1.74 18.33 26.91
C ALA A 22 -2.49 19.67 27.10
N PHE A 23 -2.49 20.51 26.05
CA PHE A 23 -3.38 21.67 25.95
C PHE A 23 -4.56 21.32 25.05
N ALA A 24 -5.76 21.20 25.63
CA ALA A 24 -7.01 21.05 24.90
C ALA A 24 -7.46 22.42 24.36
N VAL A 25 -7.67 22.53 23.04
CA VAL A 25 -8.27 23.69 22.38
C VAL A 25 -9.74 23.37 22.10
N LEU A 26 -10.66 23.98 22.87
CA LEU A 26 -12.09 23.93 22.57
C LEU A 26 -12.43 24.94 21.45
N ALA A 27 -12.81 24.44 20.29
CA ALA A 27 -13.44 25.25 19.24
C ALA A 27 -14.92 25.52 19.60
N VAL A 28 -15.29 26.80 19.71
CA VAL A 28 -16.69 27.24 19.83
C VAL A 28 -17.10 27.91 18.54
N ALA A 29 -18.03 27.31 17.80
CA ALA A 29 -18.63 27.89 16.59
C ALA A 29 -19.71 28.94 16.96
N PRO A 30 -19.79 30.11 16.29
CA PRO A 30 -20.91 31.02 16.46
C PRO A 30 -22.01 30.76 15.42
N LEU A 31 -23.24 30.57 15.91
CA LEU A 31 -24.47 30.64 15.11
C LEU A 31 -24.73 32.09 14.66
N VAL A 32 -24.87 32.30 13.35
CA VAL A 32 -25.44 33.54 12.80
C VAL A 32 -26.94 33.32 12.57
N ALA A 33 -27.77 33.95 13.40
CA ALA A 33 -29.20 34.06 13.18
C ALA A 33 -29.51 35.40 12.50
N CYS A 34 -30.10 35.35 11.31
CA CYS A 34 -30.63 36.52 10.62
C CYS A 34 -32.10 36.72 11.01
N SER A 35 -32.45 37.87 11.59
CA SER A 35 -33.84 38.33 11.58
C SER A 35 -33.97 39.87 11.65
N GLY A 36 -34.88 40.41 10.83
CA GLY A 36 -35.78 41.50 11.25
C GLY A 36 -35.42 42.95 10.90
N SER A 37 -36.04 43.42 9.83
CA SER A 37 -36.29 44.81 9.40
C SER A 37 -36.94 45.77 10.43
N GLY A 38 -36.66 47.09 10.32
CA GLY A 38 -37.50 48.17 10.85
C GLY A 38 -36.87 49.57 10.86
N ASP A 39 -37.51 50.53 10.18
CA ASP A 39 -37.14 51.94 9.92
C ASP A 39 -37.04 52.90 11.14
N GLY A 40 -36.32 54.03 10.97
CA GLY A 40 -36.75 55.34 11.50
C GLY A 40 -35.70 56.31 12.08
N ASP A 41 -35.34 57.34 11.29
CA ASP A 41 -35.00 58.75 11.61
C ASP A 41 -33.92 59.15 12.65
N GLY A 42 -32.97 59.98 12.17
CA GLY A 42 -32.79 61.36 12.70
C GLY A 42 -31.59 61.69 13.60
N ASP A 43 -30.47 62.06 12.98
CA ASP A 43 -29.48 63.11 13.33
C ASP A 43 -29.00 63.30 14.79
N SER A 44 -27.72 62.97 15.03
CA SER A 44 -26.76 63.89 15.67
C SER A 44 -25.34 63.32 15.60
N ASP A 45 -24.42 64.06 14.97
CA ASP A 45 -22.97 63.90 15.02
C ASP A 45 -22.48 63.73 16.47
N ASP A 46 -21.92 62.55 16.76
CA ASP A 46 -20.87 62.36 17.76
C ASP A 46 -19.75 61.56 17.08
N GLY A 47 -18.68 62.26 16.72
CA GLY A 47 -17.50 61.74 16.02
C GLY A 47 -16.64 60.84 16.91
N GLY A 48 -17.15 59.65 17.24
CA GLY A 48 -16.35 58.52 17.70
C GLY A 48 -16.30 57.49 16.58
N GLY A 49 -15.32 57.61 15.68
CA GLY A 49 -15.08 56.60 14.66
C GLY A 49 -14.80 55.27 15.34
N ALA A 50 -15.74 54.33 15.25
CA ALA A 50 -15.44 52.93 15.49
C ALA A 50 -14.48 52.52 14.37
N THR A 51 -13.17 52.60 14.65
CA THR A 51 -12.15 52.05 13.78
C THR A 51 -12.41 50.56 13.65
N ASP A 52 -12.55 50.06 12.43
CA ASP A 52 -12.66 48.62 12.19
C ASP A 52 -11.53 47.89 12.94
N PRO A 53 -11.82 46.78 13.64
CA PRO A 53 -10.81 46.06 14.40
C PRO A 53 -9.68 45.62 13.46
N VAL A 54 -8.44 45.91 13.85
CA VAL A 54 -7.26 45.48 13.10
C VAL A 54 -7.20 43.96 13.13
N SER A 55 -7.03 43.35 11.96
CA SER A 55 -6.94 41.90 11.83
C SER A 55 -5.49 41.45 11.64
N VAL A 56 -5.13 40.34 12.28
CA VAL A 56 -3.83 39.67 12.18
C VAL A 56 -3.91 38.49 11.23
N SER A 57 -2.94 38.38 10.33
CA SER A 57 -2.77 37.22 9.43
C SER A 57 -1.32 36.82 9.35
N VAL A 58 -1.05 35.55 9.10
CA VAL A 58 0.26 35.01 8.70
C VAL A 58 0.12 34.33 7.35
N ALA A 59 1.18 34.26 6.55
CA ALA A 59 1.15 33.68 5.21
C ALA A 59 2.13 32.52 5.07
N ASP A 60 1.75 31.54 4.24
CA ASP A 60 2.58 30.40 3.86
C ASP A 60 3.90 30.83 3.19
N ILE A 61 4.93 30.01 3.35
CA ILE A 61 6.27 30.25 2.83
C ILE A 61 6.89 29.01 2.19
N GLN A 62 7.85 29.22 1.28
CA GLN A 62 8.70 28.18 0.73
C GLN A 62 10.16 28.51 1.03
N VAL A 63 10.91 27.52 1.47
CA VAL A 63 12.32 27.62 1.85
C VAL A 63 13.08 26.42 1.35
N ARG A 64 14.38 26.60 1.11
CA ARG A 64 15.31 25.46 1.05
C ARG A 64 15.75 25.13 2.47
N GLU A 65 15.99 23.85 2.72
CA GLU A 65 16.57 23.38 3.98
C GLU A 65 17.84 24.18 4.35
N SER A 66 18.72 24.37 3.34
CA SER A 66 19.95 25.16 3.42
C SER A 66 19.79 26.69 3.60
N ASP A 67 18.56 27.22 3.66
CA ASP A 67 18.33 28.66 3.91
C ASP A 67 18.54 29.04 5.40
N GLY A 68 18.69 28.06 6.30
CA GLY A 68 19.04 28.20 7.72
C GLY A 68 17.90 28.70 8.63
N SER A 69 16.91 29.43 8.12
CA SER A 69 15.69 29.74 8.85
C SER A 69 14.49 30.03 7.95
N ALA A 70 13.34 29.48 8.33
CA ALA A 70 12.03 29.82 7.81
C ALA A 70 11.49 31.09 8.50
N VAL A 71 11.26 32.16 7.72
CA VAL A 71 10.82 33.46 8.24
C VAL A 71 9.36 33.72 7.87
N PHE A 72 8.47 33.59 8.86
CA PHE A 72 7.06 33.94 8.74
C PHE A 72 6.85 35.43 9.01
N VAL A 73 5.96 36.07 8.25
CA VAL A 73 5.63 37.49 8.41
C VAL A 73 4.20 37.62 8.92
N LEU A 74 4.04 38.01 10.19
CA LEU A 74 2.76 38.45 10.73
C LEU A 74 2.41 39.81 10.14
N ARG A 75 1.17 39.96 9.67
CA ARG A 75 0.65 41.19 9.06
C ARG A 75 -0.61 41.68 9.75
N LEU A 76 -0.66 42.99 9.98
CA LEU A 76 -1.87 43.71 10.37
C LEU A 76 -2.58 44.30 9.14
N SER A 77 -3.91 44.30 9.12
CA SER A 77 -4.69 44.94 8.04
C SER A 77 -4.52 46.46 7.98
N ALA A 78 -4.21 47.08 9.11
CA ALA A 78 -3.85 48.49 9.25
C ALA A 78 -2.98 48.67 10.51
N ALA A 79 -2.28 49.79 10.63
CA ALA A 79 -1.45 50.05 11.79
C ALA A 79 -2.33 50.27 13.02
N ALA A 80 -2.11 49.48 14.08
CA ALA A 80 -2.85 49.61 15.32
C ALA A 80 -2.37 50.81 16.16
N GLU A 81 -3.29 51.43 16.90
CA GLU A 81 -2.97 52.55 17.81
C GLU A 81 -2.35 52.09 19.14
N SER A 82 -2.47 50.80 19.44
CA SER A 82 -1.85 50.11 20.58
C SER A 82 -1.12 48.86 20.11
N ASP A 83 -0.25 48.33 20.96
CA ASP A 83 0.44 47.06 20.68
C ASP A 83 -0.57 45.93 20.45
N VAL A 84 -0.29 45.09 19.46
CA VAL A 84 -1.00 43.82 19.21
C VAL A 84 -0.10 42.69 19.67
N THR A 85 -0.59 41.84 20.56
CA THR A 85 0.13 40.67 21.06
C THR A 85 -0.47 39.40 20.47
N VAL A 86 0.37 38.44 20.12
CA VAL A 86 -0.06 37.14 19.60
C VAL A 86 0.88 36.07 20.12
N ASP A 87 0.32 35.02 20.69
CA ASP A 87 1.10 33.83 21.01
C ASP A 87 1.18 32.96 19.75
N PHE A 88 2.30 32.29 19.56
CA PHE A 88 2.48 31.37 18.45
C PHE A 88 3.16 30.08 18.89
N ALA A 89 2.91 29.01 18.16
CA ALA A 89 3.64 27.76 18.27
C ALA A 89 3.86 27.17 16.86
N THR A 90 5.00 26.55 16.63
CA THR A 90 5.20 25.64 15.51
C THR A 90 4.58 24.29 15.83
N LEU A 91 4.08 23.60 14.80
CA LEU A 91 3.59 22.23 14.90
C LEU A 91 4.16 21.42 13.75
N ASP A 92 4.61 20.21 14.05
CA ASP A 92 4.91 19.18 13.06
C ASP A 92 3.77 19.01 12.05
N TYR A 93 4.15 18.70 10.81
CA TYR A 93 3.22 18.19 9.82
C TYR A 93 3.83 17.02 9.04
N THR A 94 4.38 17.20 7.84
CA THR A 94 5.22 16.14 7.22
C THR A 94 6.69 16.27 7.59
N ALA A 95 7.13 17.49 7.91
CA ALA A 95 8.40 17.79 8.57
C ALA A 95 8.21 17.65 10.10
N LEU A 96 9.25 17.16 10.77
CA LEU A 96 9.35 16.78 12.17
C LEU A 96 10.26 17.72 12.95
N GLU A 97 9.83 18.06 14.16
CA GLU A 97 10.58 18.82 15.15
C GLU A 97 11.93 18.17 15.44
N ASP A 98 12.95 19.02 15.60
CA ASP A 98 14.35 18.68 15.84
C ASP A 98 15.08 17.92 14.73
N ASN A 99 14.35 17.39 13.75
CA ASN A 99 14.90 16.76 12.56
C ASN A 99 14.99 17.75 11.39
N ASP A 100 13.92 18.51 11.13
CA ASP A 100 13.84 19.41 9.97
C ASP A 100 13.77 20.89 10.37
N PHE A 101 13.23 21.16 11.56
CA PHE A 101 13.16 22.50 12.12
C PHE A 101 13.22 22.48 13.64
N GLN A 102 13.65 23.60 14.23
CA GLN A 102 13.68 23.76 15.68
C GLN A 102 12.35 24.32 16.20
N PRO A 103 11.61 23.61 17.07
CA PRO A 103 10.31 24.07 17.53
C PRO A 103 10.38 25.42 18.23
N GLN A 104 9.37 26.26 18.00
CA GLN A 104 9.20 27.52 18.70
C GLN A 104 7.82 27.63 19.32
N SER A 105 7.77 28.12 20.56
CA SER A 105 6.55 28.66 21.16
C SER A 105 6.87 29.92 21.96
N ALA A 106 6.25 31.04 21.59
CA ALA A 106 6.53 32.34 22.19
C ALA A 106 5.38 33.34 21.97
N SER A 107 5.50 34.54 22.55
CA SER A 107 4.60 35.66 22.29
C SER A 107 5.31 36.71 21.44
N ALA A 108 4.69 37.11 20.33
CA ALA A 108 5.13 38.21 19.48
C ALA A 108 4.33 39.48 19.81
N THR A 109 4.99 40.63 19.73
CA THR A 109 4.37 41.95 19.90
C THR A 109 4.60 42.80 18.66
N ILE A 110 3.52 43.19 18.01
CA ILE A 110 3.52 44.19 16.94
C ILE A 110 3.24 45.53 17.60
N ALA A 111 4.30 46.35 17.74
CA ALA A 111 4.20 47.63 18.42
C ALA A 111 3.22 48.58 17.70
N ALA A 112 2.59 49.48 18.45
CA ALA A 112 1.72 50.51 17.89
C ALA A 112 2.38 51.25 16.70
N GLY A 113 1.64 51.42 15.60
CA GLY A 113 2.13 52.04 14.38
C GLY A 113 2.94 51.13 13.44
N VAL A 114 3.25 49.89 13.84
CA VAL A 114 3.93 48.89 13.01
C VAL A 114 2.91 47.97 12.33
N LEU A 115 3.21 47.53 11.11
CA LEU A 115 2.32 46.67 10.32
C LEU A 115 2.73 45.20 10.28
N GLU A 116 4.01 44.91 10.52
CA GLU A 116 4.59 43.58 10.32
C GLU A 116 5.51 43.17 11.46
N HIS A 117 5.57 41.88 11.75
CA HIS A 117 6.54 41.28 12.66
C HIS A 117 7.03 39.94 12.09
N ASN A 118 8.34 39.72 12.12
CA ASN A 118 8.95 38.51 11.56
C ASN A 118 9.19 37.49 12.67
N ILE A 119 8.79 36.25 12.42
CA ILE A 119 9.07 35.09 13.27
C ILE A 119 10.04 34.20 12.49
N GLY A 120 11.25 34.03 13.01
CA GLY A 120 12.27 33.16 12.41
C GLY A 120 12.34 31.82 13.12
N VAL A 121 11.99 30.76 12.42
CA VAL A 121 12.10 29.37 12.87
C VAL A 121 13.39 28.79 12.27
N PRO A 122 14.38 28.36 13.07
CA PRO A 122 15.60 27.74 12.55
C PRO A 122 15.28 26.44 11.81
N LEU A 123 15.91 26.24 10.67
CA LEU A 123 15.87 24.97 9.94
C LEU A 123 17.06 24.11 10.38
N VAL A 124 16.87 22.80 10.36
CA VAL A 124 17.95 21.83 10.46
C VAL A 124 18.35 21.48 9.02
N ASP A 125 19.65 21.42 8.77
CA ASP A 125 20.25 21.18 7.44
C ASP A 125 21.17 19.97 7.62
N ASP A 126 20.88 18.87 6.92
CA ASP A 126 21.66 17.64 7.03
C ASP A 126 22.41 17.20 5.74
N ALA A 127 22.48 15.91 5.46
CA ALA A 127 23.14 15.36 4.27
C ALA A 127 22.32 14.21 3.65
N MET A 128 21.09 14.01 4.11
CA MET A 128 20.19 12.94 3.75
C MET A 128 19.17 13.49 2.77
N GLY A 129 19.09 12.91 1.56
CA GLY A 129 18.04 13.34 0.65
C GLY A 129 16.64 12.91 1.11
N GLU A 130 15.70 13.85 1.08
CA GLU A 130 14.34 13.75 1.57
C GLU A 130 13.30 14.14 0.50
N ALA A 131 12.03 14.07 0.89
CA ALA A 131 10.94 14.60 0.07
C ALA A 131 10.74 16.09 0.36
N THR A 132 9.84 16.74 -0.38
CA THR A 132 9.35 18.05 0.05
C THR A 132 8.47 17.88 1.29
N GLU A 133 8.80 18.60 2.37
CA GLU A 133 8.13 18.47 3.65
C GLU A 133 7.55 19.79 4.15
N GLN A 134 6.67 19.72 5.14
CA GLN A 134 5.88 20.86 5.62
C GLN A 134 5.75 20.87 7.14
N PHE A 135 5.76 22.06 7.73
CA PHE A 135 5.37 22.30 9.12
C PHE A 135 4.50 23.56 9.22
N SER A 136 3.72 23.68 10.30
CA SER A 136 2.81 24.82 10.50
C SER A 136 3.29 25.77 11.59
N LEU A 137 2.95 27.06 11.46
CA LEU A 137 2.98 28.06 12.52
C LEU A 137 1.55 28.46 12.85
N VAL A 138 1.11 28.23 14.09
CA VAL A 138 -0.24 28.53 14.57
C VAL A 138 -0.24 29.70 15.54
N LEU A 139 -1.14 30.65 15.32
CA LEU A 139 -1.38 31.84 16.12
C LEU A 139 -2.52 31.60 17.12
N THR A 140 -2.29 31.99 18.36
CA THR A 140 -3.25 31.90 19.46
C THR A 140 -3.25 33.18 20.30
N ASN A 141 -4.24 33.32 21.18
CA ASN A 141 -4.33 34.42 22.16
C ASN A 141 -4.10 35.84 21.58
N VAL A 142 -4.65 36.13 20.40
CA VAL A 142 -4.52 37.46 19.78
C VAL A 142 -5.20 38.53 20.64
N GLY A 143 -4.39 39.45 21.17
CA GLY A 143 -4.81 40.60 21.97
C GLY A 143 -4.61 41.90 21.21
N GLY A 144 -5.59 42.82 21.29
CA GLY A 144 -5.52 44.12 20.60
C GLY A 144 -5.92 44.07 19.11
N GLY A 145 -6.42 42.94 18.62
CA GLY A 145 -6.92 42.75 17.25
C GLY A 145 -7.82 41.52 17.13
N ILE A 146 -8.18 41.16 15.91
CA ILE A 146 -8.91 39.92 15.57
C ILE A 146 -8.08 39.03 14.65
N VAL A 147 -8.34 37.73 14.61
CA VAL A 147 -7.64 36.80 13.71
C VAL A 147 -8.33 36.78 12.35
N ALA A 148 -7.59 37.07 11.28
CA ALA A 148 -8.01 36.85 9.90
C ALA A 148 -7.50 35.51 9.37
N ASP A 149 -6.24 35.18 9.67
CA ASP A 149 -5.63 33.91 9.37
C ASP A 149 -4.73 33.50 10.55
N ALA A 150 -5.00 32.32 11.10
CA ALA A 150 -4.36 31.84 12.32
C ALA A 150 -3.21 30.88 12.03
N GLU A 151 -3.03 30.43 10.78
CA GLU A 151 -2.10 29.37 10.46
C GLU A 151 -1.32 29.72 9.19
N ALA A 152 -0.03 29.38 9.18
CA ALA A 152 0.77 29.40 7.96
C ALA A 152 1.59 28.12 7.87
N VAL A 153 1.72 27.60 6.65
CA VAL A 153 2.52 26.41 6.34
C VAL A 153 3.86 26.85 5.74
N ALA A 154 4.96 26.36 6.30
CA ALA A 154 6.26 26.38 5.64
C ALA A 154 6.43 25.10 4.83
N THR A 155 6.85 25.22 3.57
CA THR A 155 7.26 24.11 2.72
C THR A 155 8.78 24.12 2.57
N ILE A 156 9.44 23.04 2.99
CA ILE A 156 10.88 22.83 2.91
C ILE A 156 11.19 21.99 1.67
N SER A 157 12.05 22.51 0.78
CA SER A 157 12.62 21.72 -0.30
C SER A 157 14.05 21.31 0.04
N ASP A 158 14.27 20.00 0.09
CA ASP A 158 15.56 19.35 0.23
C ASP A 158 16.49 19.63 -0.99
N ASP A 159 17.80 19.73 -0.73
CA ASP A 159 18.85 19.86 -1.76
C ASP A 159 19.92 18.74 -1.74
N ASP A 160 19.69 17.65 -1.00
CA ASP A 160 20.59 16.53 -0.83
C ASP A 160 20.35 15.31 -1.75
N PRO A 161 21.38 14.46 -1.94
CA PRO A 161 21.24 13.23 -2.71
C PRO A 161 20.61 12.10 -1.88
N LEU A 162 19.72 11.32 -2.51
CA LEU A 162 19.20 10.09 -1.91
C LEU A 162 20.32 9.05 -1.71
N GLU A 163 20.29 8.35 -0.57
CA GLU A 163 21.23 7.28 -0.26
C GLU A 163 21.07 6.08 -1.21
N ALA A 164 22.15 5.73 -1.90
CA ALA A 164 22.21 4.56 -2.76
C ALA A 164 22.40 3.27 -1.95
N VAL A 165 21.61 2.25 -2.28
CA VAL A 165 21.74 0.90 -1.73
C VAL A 165 22.94 0.19 -2.36
N VAL A 166 23.60 -0.65 -1.57
CA VAL A 166 24.68 -1.54 -2.06
C VAL A 166 24.24 -2.28 -3.32
N THR A 167 25.14 -2.58 -4.24
CA THR A 167 24.79 -3.34 -5.45
C THR A 167 24.48 -4.80 -5.12
N TYR A 168 23.38 -5.34 -5.63
CA TYR A 168 23.03 -6.74 -5.54
C TYR A 168 23.91 -7.57 -6.49
N ASP A 169 24.59 -8.58 -5.95
CA ASP A 169 25.30 -9.58 -6.74
C ASP A 169 24.45 -10.84 -6.92
N ALA A 170 23.98 -11.07 -8.14
CA ALA A 170 23.21 -12.27 -8.50
C ALA A 170 24.05 -13.56 -8.51
N ALA A 171 25.37 -13.46 -8.31
CA ALA A 171 26.33 -14.56 -8.27
C ALA A 171 26.79 -14.93 -6.84
N TRP A 172 25.90 -14.82 -5.85
CA TRP A 172 26.18 -15.05 -4.43
C TRP A 172 26.44 -16.52 -4.02
N GLY A 173 26.11 -17.48 -4.88
CA GLY A 173 26.40 -18.90 -4.68
C GLY A 173 25.30 -19.66 -3.93
N SER A 174 25.59 -20.06 -2.69
CA SER A 174 24.71 -20.87 -1.85
C SER A 174 24.83 -20.47 -0.37
N SER A 175 23.71 -20.49 0.34
CA SER A 175 23.60 -20.17 1.77
C SER A 175 22.65 -21.18 2.41
N GLY A 176 23.16 -21.93 3.40
CA GLY A 176 22.45 -23.07 3.97
C GLY A 176 22.03 -24.09 2.90
N VAL A 177 20.71 -24.29 2.77
CA VAL A 177 20.09 -25.18 1.76
C VAL A 177 19.61 -24.45 0.50
N PHE A 178 19.87 -23.14 0.40
CA PHE A 178 19.43 -22.30 -0.71
C PHE A 178 20.58 -22.03 -1.70
N ALA A 179 20.22 -21.80 -2.95
CA ALA A 179 21.14 -21.44 -4.01
C ALA A 179 20.52 -20.38 -4.91
N GLN A 180 21.38 -19.54 -5.48
CA GLN A 180 20.96 -18.47 -6.38
C GLN A 180 20.10 -18.96 -7.54
N ALA A 181 19.14 -18.15 -7.99
CA ALA A 181 18.30 -18.50 -9.15
C ALA A 181 19.14 -18.69 -10.42
N ALA A 182 20.30 -18.04 -10.52
CA ALA A 182 21.23 -18.21 -11.62
C ALA A 182 21.69 -19.68 -11.79
N THR A 183 21.79 -20.46 -10.70
CA THR A 183 22.08 -21.90 -10.74
C THR A 183 20.97 -22.67 -11.46
N CYS A 184 19.71 -22.30 -11.19
CA CYS A 184 18.54 -22.89 -11.86
C CYS A 184 18.46 -22.45 -13.34
N ALA A 185 18.74 -21.18 -13.60
CA ALA A 185 18.62 -20.54 -14.91
C ALA A 185 19.56 -21.12 -15.98
N VAL A 186 20.66 -21.79 -15.59
CA VAL A 186 21.56 -22.48 -16.53
C VAL A 186 20.80 -23.47 -17.42
N CYS A 187 19.86 -24.21 -16.83
CA CYS A 187 19.04 -25.21 -17.49
C CYS A 187 17.61 -24.73 -17.72
N HIS A 188 17.04 -23.95 -16.79
CA HIS A 188 15.65 -23.46 -16.85
C HIS A 188 15.51 -22.12 -17.60
N ARG A 189 16.07 -22.08 -18.81
CA ARG A 189 16.02 -20.95 -19.76
C ARG A 189 15.54 -21.41 -21.14
N ALA A 190 15.00 -20.50 -21.95
CA ALA A 190 14.56 -20.85 -23.29
C ALA A 190 15.71 -21.28 -24.21
N SER A 191 15.42 -22.17 -25.18
CA SER A 191 16.34 -22.51 -26.28
C SER A 191 16.71 -21.27 -27.11
N ALA A 192 17.66 -21.35 -28.05
CA ALA A 192 17.86 -20.23 -28.96
C ALA A 192 16.64 -20.05 -29.89
N VAL A 193 16.46 -18.84 -30.43
CA VAL A 193 15.44 -18.57 -31.46
C VAL A 193 15.74 -19.46 -32.68
N GLY A 194 14.72 -20.17 -33.17
CA GLY A 194 14.82 -21.09 -34.31
C GLY A 194 15.27 -22.51 -33.97
N ASP A 195 15.65 -22.81 -32.72
CA ASP A 195 16.00 -24.18 -32.31
C ASP A 195 14.79 -25.12 -32.44
N THR A 196 15.02 -26.30 -33.01
CA THR A 196 13.99 -27.35 -33.15
C THR A 196 14.50 -28.67 -32.56
N PRO A 197 13.84 -29.24 -31.54
CA PRO A 197 12.62 -28.74 -30.90
C PRO A 197 12.89 -27.51 -30.03
N ALA A 198 11.89 -26.62 -29.93
CA ALA A 198 11.95 -25.46 -29.04
C ALA A 198 11.79 -25.88 -27.57
N VAL A 199 12.37 -25.11 -26.66
CA VAL A 199 12.28 -25.32 -25.21
C VAL A 199 11.87 -24.00 -24.57
N MET A 200 10.73 -23.99 -23.87
CA MET A 200 10.17 -22.81 -23.19
C MET A 200 10.10 -21.55 -24.08
N ARG A 201 9.66 -21.72 -25.34
CA ARG A 201 9.36 -20.63 -26.27
C ARG A 201 7.94 -20.71 -26.81
N TYR A 202 7.14 -19.67 -26.63
CA TYR A 202 5.74 -19.65 -27.04
C TYR A 202 5.45 -18.54 -28.08
N PRO A 203 4.68 -18.82 -29.15
CA PRO A 203 3.97 -20.07 -29.44
C PRO A 203 4.81 -21.12 -30.17
N ASN A 204 6.04 -20.80 -30.56
CA ASN A 204 6.92 -21.69 -31.31
C ASN A 204 8.40 -21.30 -31.12
N ALA A 205 9.31 -21.88 -31.91
CA ALA A 205 10.75 -21.65 -31.82
C ALA A 205 11.19 -20.18 -31.98
N ASP A 206 10.37 -19.34 -32.63
CA ASP A 206 10.61 -17.91 -32.79
C ASP A 206 9.85 -17.05 -31.77
N GLY A 207 9.09 -17.71 -30.90
CA GLY A 207 8.28 -17.11 -29.86
C GLY A 207 9.08 -16.54 -28.69
N GLU A 208 8.33 -15.91 -27.79
CA GLU A 208 8.85 -15.29 -26.58
C GLU A 208 9.41 -16.33 -25.61
N ASP A 209 10.41 -15.91 -24.84
CA ASP A 209 10.99 -16.71 -23.77
C ASP A 209 10.03 -16.71 -22.57
N ILE A 210 9.40 -17.86 -22.35
CA ILE A 210 8.48 -18.11 -21.24
C ILE A 210 9.14 -18.90 -20.11
N SER A 211 10.47 -18.93 -20.07
CA SER A 211 11.21 -19.68 -19.05
C SER A 211 11.00 -19.11 -17.65
N PRO A 212 10.95 -19.97 -16.61
CA PRO A 212 10.72 -19.53 -15.23
C PRO A 212 11.68 -18.46 -14.75
N ALA A 213 12.98 -18.64 -15.00
CA ALA A 213 14.02 -17.72 -14.54
C ALA A 213 13.83 -16.31 -15.10
N ARG A 214 13.51 -16.18 -16.38
CA ARG A 214 13.24 -14.88 -17.01
C ARG A 214 11.98 -14.24 -16.43
N GLN A 215 10.87 -14.97 -16.39
CA GLN A 215 9.57 -14.41 -15.96
C GLN A 215 9.55 -13.99 -14.49
N TRP A 216 10.26 -14.74 -13.63
CA TRP A 216 10.39 -14.44 -12.20
C TRP A 216 11.28 -13.23 -11.93
N ARG A 217 12.42 -13.09 -12.63
CA ARG A 217 13.50 -12.13 -12.29
C ARG A 217 13.04 -10.68 -12.16
N HIS A 218 12.01 -10.30 -12.90
CA HIS A 218 11.48 -8.94 -12.94
C HIS A 218 10.07 -8.85 -12.34
N SER A 219 9.69 -9.81 -11.49
CA SER A 219 8.44 -9.81 -10.71
C SER A 219 8.63 -9.13 -9.35
N MET A 220 7.54 -8.80 -8.67
CA MET A 220 7.60 -8.34 -7.27
C MET A 220 8.19 -9.40 -6.33
N MET A 221 8.10 -10.70 -6.66
CA MET A 221 8.65 -11.77 -5.82
C MET A 221 10.19 -11.74 -5.83
N ALA A 222 10.81 -11.50 -6.99
CA ALA A 222 12.26 -11.34 -7.11
C ALA A 222 12.79 -10.05 -6.47
N HIS A 223 11.90 -9.10 -6.18
CA HIS A 223 12.22 -7.80 -5.58
C HIS A 223 11.51 -7.60 -4.24
N ALA A 224 11.09 -8.68 -3.57
CA ALA A 224 10.29 -8.57 -2.36
C ALA A 224 11.04 -7.84 -1.22
N PHE A 225 12.37 -8.00 -1.17
CA PHE A 225 13.25 -7.27 -0.25
C PHE A 225 13.64 -5.87 -0.76
N ASP A 226 13.89 -5.76 -2.07
CA ASP A 226 14.34 -4.51 -2.72
C ASP A 226 13.21 -3.49 -2.96
N ASP A 227 11.94 -3.84 -2.67
CA ASP A 227 10.78 -2.95 -2.75
C ASP A 227 10.92 -1.79 -1.75
N PRO A 228 11.22 -0.55 -2.20
CA PRO A 228 11.51 0.58 -1.31
C PRO A 228 10.33 0.94 -0.40
N TYR A 229 9.10 0.60 -0.77
CA TYR A 229 7.94 0.85 0.09
C TYR A 229 7.90 -0.10 1.28
N THR A 230 8.18 -1.39 1.05
CA THR A 230 8.32 -2.36 2.13
C THR A 230 9.46 -1.95 3.07
N GLN A 231 10.61 -1.54 2.52
CA GLN A 231 11.75 -1.10 3.36
C GLN A 231 11.37 0.09 4.23
N ALA A 232 10.66 1.08 3.67
CA ALA A 232 10.19 2.25 4.39
C ALA A 232 9.18 1.89 5.48
N LYS A 233 8.19 1.04 5.19
CA LYS A 233 7.19 0.63 6.20
C LYS A 233 7.80 -0.16 7.35
N ILE A 234 8.75 -1.07 7.08
CA ILE A 234 9.47 -1.77 8.15
C ILE A 234 10.27 -0.77 8.98
N GLN A 235 11.00 0.15 8.34
CA GLN A 235 11.77 1.18 9.03
C GLN A 235 10.92 2.08 9.93
N ASP A 236 9.77 2.52 9.43
CA ASP A 236 8.81 3.34 10.17
C ASP A 236 8.31 2.59 11.41
N GLU A 237 7.93 1.31 11.26
CA GLU A 237 7.41 0.51 12.36
C GLU A 237 8.47 0.19 13.43
N ILE A 238 9.72 -0.08 13.05
CA ILE A 238 10.80 -0.27 14.04
C ILE A 238 11.19 1.03 14.75
N THR A 239 10.94 2.18 14.12
CA THR A 239 11.20 3.49 14.75
C THR A 239 10.13 3.79 15.79
N LEU A 240 8.86 3.51 15.47
CA LEU A 240 7.73 3.63 16.41
C LEU A 240 7.84 2.62 17.56
N PHE A 241 8.35 1.42 17.30
CA PHE A 241 8.41 0.32 18.26
C PHE A 241 9.81 -0.23 18.48
N ALA A 242 10.73 0.65 18.89
CA ALA A 242 12.15 0.31 19.05
C ALA A 242 12.40 -0.91 19.95
N ASP A 243 11.63 -1.07 21.04
CA ASP A 243 11.80 -2.14 22.02
C ASP A 243 11.52 -3.56 21.47
N ILE A 244 10.81 -3.66 20.34
CA ILE A 244 10.50 -4.93 19.66
C ILE A 244 10.99 -4.95 18.20
N ALA A 245 11.88 -4.02 17.83
CA ALA A 245 12.33 -3.84 16.46
C ALA A 245 12.83 -5.14 15.80
N GLY A 246 13.53 -5.99 16.56
CA GLY A 246 14.03 -7.27 16.04
C GLY A 246 12.92 -8.24 15.67
N PHE A 247 11.88 -8.30 16.49
CA PHE A 247 10.71 -9.13 16.19
C PHE A 247 9.97 -8.66 14.93
N ILE A 248 9.82 -7.34 14.76
CA ILE A 248 9.16 -6.74 13.59
C ILE A 248 9.91 -7.11 12.31
N GLU A 249 11.22 -6.85 12.28
CA GLU A 249 12.05 -7.16 11.12
C GLU A 249 12.00 -8.65 10.79
N ASP A 250 12.22 -9.52 11.77
CA ASP A 250 12.20 -10.98 11.55
C ASP A 250 10.87 -11.46 10.97
N LYS A 251 9.76 -10.92 11.50
CA LYS A 251 8.41 -11.24 11.04
C LYS A 251 8.22 -10.83 9.58
N CYS A 252 8.58 -9.62 9.20
CA CYS A 252 8.45 -9.15 7.82
C CYS A 252 9.37 -9.92 6.86
N LEU A 253 10.61 -10.20 7.29
CA LEU A 253 11.62 -10.91 6.50
C LEU A 253 11.25 -12.38 6.27
N SER A 254 10.38 -12.98 7.07
CA SER A 254 9.84 -14.33 6.82
C SER A 254 9.15 -14.47 5.45
N CYS A 255 8.57 -13.38 4.92
CA CYS A 255 7.92 -13.34 3.60
C CYS A 255 8.73 -12.54 2.57
N HIS A 256 9.47 -11.52 3.00
CA HIS A 256 10.18 -10.59 2.09
C HIS A 256 11.64 -10.95 1.82
N ALA A 257 12.32 -11.63 2.75
CA ALA A 257 13.67 -12.18 2.59
C ALA A 257 13.74 -13.64 3.09
N PRO A 258 12.83 -14.51 2.61
CA PRO A 258 12.58 -15.79 3.23
C PRO A 258 13.80 -16.73 3.24
N MET A 259 14.65 -16.68 2.21
CA MET A 259 15.82 -17.56 2.13
C MET A 259 16.89 -17.20 3.17
N GLY A 260 17.27 -15.92 3.28
CA GLY A 260 18.25 -15.49 4.27
C GLY A 260 17.73 -15.67 5.70
N ARG A 261 16.48 -15.27 5.96
CA ARG A 261 15.84 -15.48 7.27
C ARG A 261 15.81 -16.96 7.65
N THR A 262 15.37 -17.86 6.77
CA THR A 262 15.38 -19.30 7.05
C THR A 262 16.79 -19.85 7.24
N ALA A 263 17.78 -19.41 6.45
CA ALA A 263 19.17 -19.84 6.61
C ALA A 263 19.76 -19.41 7.97
N ALA A 264 19.47 -18.18 8.41
CA ALA A 264 19.87 -17.67 9.71
C ALA A 264 19.26 -18.50 10.85
N HIS A 265 17.93 -18.72 10.85
CA HIS A 265 17.27 -19.55 11.86
C HIS A 265 17.72 -21.02 11.87
N HIS A 266 18.06 -21.60 10.72
CA HIS A 266 18.57 -22.98 10.67
C HIS A 266 20.00 -23.10 11.21
N SER A 267 20.82 -22.06 11.06
CA SER A 267 22.24 -22.08 11.45
C SER A 267 22.51 -21.49 12.83
N GLY A 268 21.66 -20.56 13.29
CA GLY A 268 21.90 -19.67 14.41
C GLY A 268 22.88 -18.54 14.11
N GLU A 269 23.34 -18.39 12.86
CA GLU A 269 24.24 -17.32 12.43
C GLU A 269 23.42 -16.08 12.01
N GLY A 270 23.94 -14.87 12.28
CA GLY A 270 23.26 -13.61 11.92
C GLY A 270 22.06 -13.23 12.80
N LEU A 271 21.74 -14.01 13.84
CA LEU A 271 20.64 -13.73 14.77
C LEU A 271 21.09 -12.90 15.98
N THR A 272 20.18 -12.10 16.53
CA THR A 272 20.39 -11.33 17.75
C THR A 272 19.24 -11.49 18.74
N ASP A 273 19.55 -11.45 20.04
CA ASP A 273 18.56 -11.39 21.12
C ASP A 273 18.12 -9.95 21.42
N THR A 274 18.74 -8.95 20.77
CA THR A 274 18.47 -7.53 21.01
C THR A 274 17.11 -7.13 20.41
N ASP A 275 16.24 -6.56 21.23
CA ASP A 275 14.86 -6.15 20.89
C ASP A 275 14.06 -7.27 20.22
N CYS A 276 14.35 -8.51 20.63
CA CYS A 276 13.81 -9.72 20.05
C CYS A 276 12.97 -10.49 21.07
N ALA A 277 11.74 -10.82 20.70
CA ALA A 277 10.81 -11.60 21.52
C ALA A 277 10.87 -13.11 21.24
N LEU A 278 11.71 -13.56 20.29
CA LEU A 278 11.83 -14.96 19.89
C LEU A 278 12.90 -15.68 20.71
N ASP A 279 12.63 -16.94 21.09
CA ASP A 279 13.52 -17.76 21.91
C ASP A 279 14.84 -18.13 21.18
N ASP A 280 14.83 -18.14 19.85
CA ASP A 280 15.96 -18.51 18.99
C ASP A 280 16.67 -17.30 18.34
N GLY A 281 16.32 -16.08 18.75
CA GLY A 281 16.87 -14.84 18.21
C GLY A 281 16.12 -14.34 16.97
N CYS A 282 16.43 -13.12 16.54
CA CYS A 282 15.77 -12.44 15.41
C CYS A 282 16.77 -12.10 14.31
N TYR A 283 16.36 -12.28 13.06
CA TYR A 283 17.11 -11.86 11.89
C TYR A 283 16.79 -10.39 11.56
N ARG A 284 17.81 -9.54 11.58
CA ARG A 284 17.66 -8.08 11.46
C ARG A 284 17.79 -7.60 10.02
N TYR A 285 17.19 -6.45 9.73
CA TYR A 285 17.18 -5.87 8.39
C TYR A 285 18.60 -5.53 7.90
N ASP A 286 19.46 -4.99 8.76
CA ASP A 286 20.83 -4.62 8.38
C ASP A 286 21.69 -5.84 8.01
N GLU A 287 21.46 -6.99 8.66
CA GLU A 287 22.06 -8.27 8.25
C GLU A 287 21.50 -8.71 6.89
N ALA A 288 20.17 -8.64 6.72
CA ALA A 288 19.50 -8.99 5.46
C ALA A 288 19.95 -8.14 4.25
N VAL A 289 20.40 -6.89 4.46
CA VAL A 289 20.99 -6.07 3.38
C VAL A 289 22.34 -6.62 2.92
N ALA A 290 23.14 -7.18 3.84
CA ALA A 290 24.45 -7.76 3.55
C ALA A 290 24.33 -9.15 2.90
N ASP A 291 23.27 -9.89 3.23
CA ASP A 291 23.01 -11.22 2.71
C ASP A 291 22.36 -11.20 1.33
N MET A 292 23.11 -11.58 0.30
CA MET A 292 22.63 -11.49 -1.08
C MET A 292 21.47 -12.45 -1.38
N GLU A 293 21.33 -13.56 -0.65
CA GLU A 293 20.17 -14.44 -0.71
C GLU A 293 18.88 -13.76 -0.22
N SER A 294 18.98 -12.81 0.73
CA SER A 294 17.86 -12.01 1.19
C SER A 294 17.40 -11.06 0.10
N ARG A 295 18.37 -10.46 -0.61
CA ARG A 295 18.12 -9.55 -1.73
C ARG A 295 17.54 -10.22 -2.97
N GLU A 296 17.73 -11.53 -3.13
CA GLU A 296 17.07 -12.27 -4.20
C GLU A 296 15.55 -12.45 -3.98
N GLY A 297 15.05 -12.12 -2.78
CA GLY A 297 13.64 -12.15 -2.44
C GLY A 297 13.06 -13.57 -2.39
N VAL A 298 11.84 -13.72 -2.89
CA VAL A 298 11.12 -15.01 -2.92
C VAL A 298 11.53 -15.76 -4.19
N SER A 299 12.55 -16.62 -4.06
CA SER A 299 13.23 -17.25 -5.21
C SER A 299 12.94 -18.75 -5.37
N CYS A 300 13.50 -19.34 -6.43
CA CYS A 300 13.26 -20.71 -6.89
C CYS A 300 13.48 -21.75 -5.79
N THR A 301 14.60 -21.67 -5.07
CA THR A 301 14.97 -22.66 -4.06
C THR A 301 14.17 -22.51 -2.78
N LEU A 302 13.50 -21.39 -2.52
CA LEU A 302 12.51 -21.33 -1.46
C LEU A 302 11.25 -22.08 -1.88
N CYS A 303 10.54 -21.56 -2.89
CA CYS A 303 9.21 -22.05 -3.25
C CYS A 303 9.23 -23.55 -3.57
N HIS A 304 10.27 -24.02 -4.24
CA HIS A 304 10.34 -25.43 -4.58
C HIS A 304 10.92 -26.34 -3.48
N GLN A 305 11.41 -25.83 -2.35
CA GLN A 305 11.82 -26.67 -1.22
C GLN A 305 10.78 -26.76 -0.10
N VAL A 306 9.72 -25.95 -0.15
CA VAL A 306 8.62 -26.01 0.83
C VAL A 306 8.02 -27.42 0.86
N ARG A 307 7.99 -28.04 2.04
CA ARG A 307 7.39 -29.37 2.25
C ARG A 307 5.86 -29.28 2.33
N GLU A 308 5.18 -30.39 2.05
CA GLU A 308 3.72 -30.51 2.23
C GLU A 308 3.36 -30.68 3.72
N LEU A 309 3.55 -29.63 4.51
CA LEU A 309 3.25 -29.62 5.94
C LEU A 309 2.29 -28.47 6.26
N ASN A 310 1.07 -28.81 6.67
CA ASN A 310 0.04 -27.86 7.14
C ASN A 310 -0.34 -26.73 6.15
N LEU A 311 0.02 -26.85 4.87
CA LEU A 311 -0.24 -25.79 3.89
C LEU A 311 -1.73 -25.46 3.78
N GLY A 312 -2.07 -24.18 3.95
CA GLY A 312 -3.46 -23.72 3.96
C GLY A 312 -4.14 -23.75 5.33
N SER A 313 -3.41 -24.08 6.41
CA SER A 313 -3.88 -23.93 7.80
C SER A 313 -3.14 -22.80 8.51
N ALA A 314 -3.67 -22.41 9.68
CA ALA A 314 -3.13 -21.36 10.54
C ALA A 314 -1.62 -21.49 10.76
N GLU A 315 -1.12 -22.70 11.01
CA GLU A 315 0.29 -22.99 11.25
C GLU A 315 1.21 -22.59 10.09
N SER A 316 0.70 -22.63 8.86
CA SER A 316 1.48 -22.31 7.65
C SER A 316 1.46 -20.83 7.28
N PHE A 317 0.50 -20.07 7.79
CA PHE A 317 0.32 -18.66 7.46
C PHE A 317 1.45 -17.79 8.05
N SER A 318 1.53 -16.55 7.57
CA SER A 318 2.44 -15.53 8.09
C SER A 318 3.91 -15.95 8.09
N GLY A 319 4.34 -16.61 7.01
CA GLY A 319 5.70 -17.12 6.82
C GLY A 319 5.96 -18.51 7.39
N GLY A 320 4.92 -19.23 7.86
CA GLY A 320 5.03 -20.54 8.52
C GLY A 320 5.31 -21.74 7.60
N TYR A 321 5.96 -21.55 6.46
CA TYR A 321 6.36 -22.66 5.58
C TYR A 321 7.44 -23.54 6.22
N ASP A 322 7.49 -24.81 5.82
CA ASP A 322 8.50 -25.77 6.29
C ASP A 322 9.52 -26.04 5.18
N VAL A 323 10.80 -25.85 5.48
CA VAL A 323 11.94 -26.20 4.60
C VAL A 323 12.91 -27.04 5.41
N ALA A 324 13.47 -28.06 4.76
CA ALA A 324 14.46 -28.93 5.37
C ALA A 324 15.70 -28.16 5.84
N ALA A 325 16.21 -28.50 7.03
CA ALA A 325 17.44 -27.91 7.55
C ALA A 325 18.67 -28.59 6.95
N ASN A 326 19.82 -27.92 7.01
CA ASN A 326 21.07 -28.54 6.59
C ASN A 326 21.38 -29.78 7.44
N GLY A 327 21.72 -30.90 6.79
CA GLY A 327 21.96 -32.19 7.45
C GLY A 327 20.73 -33.10 7.51
N ASP A 328 19.53 -32.60 7.22
CA ASP A 328 18.35 -33.45 7.00
C ASP A 328 18.56 -34.35 5.77
N ALA A 329 17.94 -35.54 5.79
CA ALA A 329 18.07 -36.50 4.70
C ALA A 329 17.53 -35.97 3.35
N ASP A 330 16.60 -35.01 3.41
CA ASP A 330 15.93 -34.38 2.29
C ASP A 330 16.31 -32.89 2.14
N ALA A 331 17.41 -32.43 2.78
CA ALA A 331 17.87 -31.04 2.80
C ALA A 331 17.95 -30.34 1.43
N LEU A 332 18.24 -31.08 0.35
CA LEU A 332 18.33 -30.56 -1.02
C LEU A 332 17.27 -31.19 -1.93
N THR A 333 16.10 -31.49 -1.40
CA THR A 333 14.95 -31.98 -2.18
C THR A 333 14.18 -30.81 -2.74
N ILE A 334 13.89 -30.85 -4.04
CA ILE A 334 13.14 -29.80 -4.73
C ILE A 334 11.90 -30.38 -5.40
N TYR A 335 10.72 -29.83 -5.11
CA TYR A 335 9.43 -30.35 -5.51
C TYR A 335 8.93 -29.73 -6.81
N GLY A 336 8.40 -30.55 -7.70
CA GLY A 336 7.75 -30.12 -8.92
C GLY A 336 6.45 -30.88 -9.19
N PRO A 337 5.57 -30.36 -10.06
CA PRO A 337 4.24 -30.93 -10.31
C PRO A 337 4.28 -32.18 -11.20
N TYR A 338 5.45 -32.55 -11.73
CA TYR A 338 5.57 -33.61 -12.72
C TYR A 338 5.99 -34.93 -12.09
N GLN A 339 5.16 -35.95 -12.26
CA GLN A 339 5.50 -37.32 -11.88
C GLN A 339 6.72 -37.82 -12.66
N ASN A 340 7.45 -38.76 -12.04
CA ASN A 340 8.64 -39.40 -12.62
C ASN A 340 9.69 -38.37 -13.09
N PRO A 341 10.40 -37.71 -12.17
CA PRO A 341 11.58 -36.92 -12.55
C PRO A 341 12.54 -37.83 -13.33
N HIS A 342 12.75 -37.52 -14.61
CA HIS A 342 13.38 -38.43 -15.59
C HIS A 342 14.79 -38.84 -15.12
N PRO A 343 15.18 -40.13 -15.09
CA PRO A 343 16.49 -40.55 -14.56
C PRO A 343 17.72 -39.84 -15.19
N GLY A 344 17.64 -39.45 -16.47
CA GLY A 344 18.69 -38.68 -17.13
C GLY A 344 18.63 -37.15 -16.91
N GLY A 345 17.47 -36.61 -16.52
CA GLY A 345 17.29 -35.19 -16.20
C GLY A 345 17.52 -34.92 -14.70
N SER A 346 17.06 -35.82 -13.83
CA SER A 346 17.32 -35.80 -12.39
C SER A 346 18.81 -35.92 -12.09
N SER A 347 19.52 -36.84 -12.76
CA SER A 347 20.98 -36.95 -12.63
C SER A 347 21.70 -35.67 -13.09
N ALA A 348 21.21 -35.03 -14.16
CA ALA A 348 21.80 -33.79 -14.66
C ALA A 348 21.57 -32.61 -13.70
N MET A 349 20.36 -32.49 -13.15
CA MET A 349 20.05 -31.51 -12.11
C MET A 349 20.91 -31.73 -10.88
N GLN A 350 20.93 -32.95 -10.33
CA GLN A 350 21.72 -33.28 -9.15
C GLN A 350 23.22 -33.05 -9.35
N THR A 351 23.76 -33.34 -10.55
CA THR A 351 25.17 -33.09 -10.87
C THR A 351 25.49 -31.60 -10.96
N HIS A 352 24.55 -30.79 -11.46
CA HIS A 352 24.78 -29.36 -11.71
C HIS A 352 24.51 -28.50 -10.47
N SER A 353 23.39 -28.72 -9.80
CA SER A 353 22.91 -27.87 -8.70
C SER A 353 22.94 -28.56 -7.33
N GLY A 354 23.18 -29.87 -7.27
CA GLY A 354 23.10 -30.65 -6.02
C GLY A 354 21.68 -31.04 -5.61
N TYR A 355 20.65 -30.39 -6.13
CA TYR A 355 19.25 -30.68 -5.78
C TYR A 355 18.73 -31.98 -6.39
N THR A 356 17.90 -32.68 -5.61
CA THR A 356 17.20 -33.89 -6.03
C THR A 356 15.74 -33.55 -6.35
N PRO A 357 15.32 -33.62 -7.64
CA PRO A 357 13.94 -33.34 -7.99
C PRO A 357 13.00 -34.46 -7.52
N GLN A 358 11.89 -34.08 -6.90
CA GLN A 358 10.84 -34.96 -6.43
C GLN A 358 9.47 -34.47 -6.91
N PHE A 359 8.54 -35.40 -7.13
CA PHE A 359 7.14 -35.04 -7.34
C PHE A 359 6.51 -34.52 -6.04
N GLY A 360 5.90 -33.35 -6.09
CA GLY A 360 5.09 -32.79 -5.00
C GLY A 360 3.88 -32.10 -5.59
N ASN A 361 2.67 -32.59 -5.29
CA ASN A 361 1.45 -31.99 -5.82
C ASN A 361 1.11 -30.66 -5.14
N HIS A 362 1.59 -30.47 -3.90
CA HIS A 362 1.33 -29.29 -3.08
C HIS A 362 1.81 -27.98 -3.72
N VAL A 363 2.87 -27.99 -4.53
CA VAL A 363 3.33 -26.79 -5.26
C VAL A 363 2.30 -26.24 -6.24
N THR A 364 1.25 -27.03 -6.55
CA THR A 364 0.14 -26.63 -7.42
C THR A 364 -1.11 -26.22 -6.66
N THR A 365 -1.12 -26.21 -5.32
CA THR A 365 -2.29 -25.85 -4.51
C THR A 365 -2.24 -24.39 -4.06
N SER A 366 -3.40 -23.77 -3.85
CA SER A 366 -3.48 -22.41 -3.30
C SER A 366 -2.91 -22.33 -1.87
N GLY A 367 -2.92 -23.43 -1.11
CA GLY A 367 -2.33 -23.51 0.24
C GLY A 367 -0.82 -23.27 0.27
N HIS A 368 -0.11 -23.53 -0.83
CA HIS A 368 1.29 -23.16 -0.97
C HIS A 368 1.49 -21.64 -0.93
N CYS A 369 0.66 -20.90 -1.67
CA CYS A 369 0.70 -19.43 -1.71
C CYS A 369 0.21 -18.81 -0.39
N ALA A 370 -0.70 -19.49 0.32
CA ALA A 370 -1.26 -19.03 1.59
C ALA A 370 -0.20 -18.80 2.68
N THR A 371 0.98 -19.39 2.55
CA THR A 371 2.08 -19.23 3.51
C THR A 371 2.52 -17.78 3.67
N CYS A 372 2.56 -17.02 2.57
CA CYS A 372 2.91 -15.60 2.57
C CYS A 372 1.71 -14.69 2.26
N HIS A 373 0.65 -15.23 1.64
CA HIS A 373 -0.56 -14.48 1.26
C HIS A 373 -1.73 -14.61 2.24
N THR A 374 -1.44 -15.04 3.45
CA THR A 374 -2.27 -14.87 4.64
C THR A 374 -1.36 -14.39 5.75
N LEU A 375 -1.56 -13.16 6.21
CA LEU A 375 -0.69 -12.54 7.20
C LEU A 375 -1.50 -12.05 8.39
N TYR A 376 -1.13 -12.58 9.54
CA TYR A 376 -1.52 -12.10 10.85
C TYR A 376 -0.33 -11.41 11.50
N THR A 377 -0.57 -10.21 12.02
CA THR A 377 0.37 -9.44 12.82
C THR A 377 -0.18 -9.31 14.24
N PRO A 378 0.67 -9.27 15.27
CA PRO A 378 0.20 -8.86 16.58
C PRO A 378 -0.18 -7.38 16.56
N THR A 379 -1.21 -7.02 17.32
CA THR A 379 -1.52 -5.60 17.57
C THR A 379 -0.68 -5.12 18.74
N VAL A 380 0.06 -4.03 18.58
CA VAL A 380 0.81 -3.32 19.60
C VAL A 380 0.00 -2.09 20.01
N ASP A 381 -0.24 -1.96 21.31
CA ASP A 381 -0.97 -0.84 21.87
C ASP A 381 -0.09 0.40 21.92
N VAL A 382 -0.59 1.53 21.45
CA VAL A 382 0.21 2.76 21.33
C VAL A 382 0.52 3.42 22.66
N ASP A 383 -0.43 3.40 23.59
CA ASP A 383 -0.29 4.09 24.88
C ASP A 383 0.73 3.39 25.79
N SER A 384 0.78 2.06 25.69
CA SER A 384 1.64 1.22 26.52
C SER A 384 2.90 0.72 25.82
N GLY A 385 2.91 0.67 24.48
CA GLY A 385 3.93 -0.05 23.69
C GLY A 385 3.84 -1.57 23.83
N ASP A 386 2.82 -2.09 24.53
CA ASP A 386 2.70 -3.51 24.82
C ASP A 386 2.06 -4.27 23.65
N VAL A 387 2.62 -5.44 23.34
CA VAL A 387 1.99 -6.38 22.41
C VAL A 387 0.72 -6.94 23.03
N THR A 388 -0.42 -6.68 22.40
CA THR A 388 -1.71 -7.24 22.83
C THR A 388 -1.82 -8.72 22.48
N ALA A 389 -2.75 -9.43 23.14
CA ALA A 389 -3.03 -10.83 22.81
C ALA A 389 -3.82 -11.01 21.49
N ASN A 390 -4.26 -9.92 20.86
CA ASN A 390 -5.06 -9.97 19.64
C ASN A 390 -4.15 -9.99 18.41
N LEU A 391 -4.56 -10.76 17.40
CA LEU A 391 -3.93 -10.77 16.09
C LEU A 391 -4.81 -9.99 15.12
N PHE A 392 -4.20 -9.10 14.36
CA PHE A 392 -4.82 -8.42 13.25
C PHE A 392 -4.57 -9.17 11.95
N LEU A 393 -5.63 -9.34 11.16
CA LEU A 393 -5.57 -9.92 9.83
C LEU A 393 -5.21 -8.83 8.81
N GLU A 394 -3.91 -8.61 8.62
CA GLU A 394 -3.37 -7.63 7.67
C GLU A 394 -3.67 -8.03 6.23
N GLN A 395 -3.49 -9.31 5.90
CA GLN A 395 -3.69 -9.83 4.55
C GLN A 395 -4.47 -11.14 4.57
N ALA A 396 -5.58 -11.19 3.84
CA ALA A 396 -6.55 -12.28 3.89
C ALA A 396 -6.76 -13.00 2.55
N VAL A 397 -5.86 -12.84 1.58
CA VAL A 397 -6.09 -13.22 0.17
C VAL A 397 -6.58 -14.67 0.04
N TYR A 398 -5.92 -15.60 0.72
CA TYR A 398 -6.30 -17.01 0.67
C TYR A 398 -7.63 -17.30 1.38
N LEU A 399 -7.91 -16.63 2.51
CA LEU A 399 -9.14 -16.80 3.28
C LEU A 399 -10.35 -16.23 2.54
N GLU A 400 -10.17 -15.08 1.86
CA GLU A 400 -11.14 -14.53 0.91
C GLU A 400 -11.40 -15.52 -0.24
N TRP A 401 -10.36 -16.16 -0.76
CA TRP A 401 -10.47 -17.19 -1.80
C TRP A 401 -11.17 -18.47 -1.34
N GLN A 402 -10.95 -18.90 -0.11
CA GLN A 402 -11.68 -20.04 0.46
C GLN A 402 -13.19 -19.78 0.54
N ASN A 403 -13.60 -18.51 0.63
CA ASN A 403 -14.99 -18.08 0.57
C ASN A 403 -15.38 -17.57 -0.83
N SER A 404 -14.87 -18.17 -1.90
CA SER A 404 -15.24 -17.79 -3.27
C SER A 404 -15.81 -18.97 -4.05
N ALA A 405 -16.40 -18.69 -5.20
CA ALA A 405 -16.82 -19.69 -6.18
C ALA A 405 -15.65 -20.51 -6.74
N TYR A 406 -14.41 -20.07 -6.54
CA TYR A 406 -13.18 -20.72 -7.00
C TYR A 406 -12.53 -21.62 -5.94
N ALA A 407 -13.06 -21.63 -4.71
CA ALA A 407 -12.56 -22.48 -3.64
C ALA A 407 -12.60 -23.97 -4.00
N ALA A 408 -11.74 -24.75 -3.34
CA ALA A 408 -11.70 -26.20 -3.53
C ALA A 408 -13.07 -26.86 -3.32
N GLY A 409 -13.49 -27.71 -4.25
CA GLY A 409 -14.78 -28.41 -4.23
C GLY A 409 -15.95 -27.62 -4.79
N GLN A 410 -15.75 -26.36 -5.23
CA GLN A 410 -16.79 -25.58 -5.90
C GLN A 410 -16.87 -25.89 -7.41
N PRO A 411 -18.02 -25.63 -8.08
CA PRO A 411 -18.18 -25.89 -9.51
C PRO A 411 -17.21 -25.11 -10.41
N GLN A 412 -16.74 -23.95 -9.96
CA GLN A 412 -15.79 -23.10 -10.69
C GLN A 412 -14.38 -23.17 -10.09
N GLU A 413 -14.02 -24.27 -9.39
CA GLU A 413 -12.73 -24.40 -8.70
C GLU A 413 -11.56 -23.94 -9.58
N MET A 414 -10.82 -22.95 -9.07
CA MET A 414 -9.59 -22.44 -9.66
C MET A 414 -8.57 -22.17 -8.57
N ARG A 415 -7.32 -22.48 -8.86
CA ARG A 415 -6.21 -22.29 -7.91
C ARG A 415 -5.52 -20.97 -8.19
N CYS A 416 -4.81 -20.40 -7.21
CA CYS A 416 -4.06 -19.15 -7.40
C CYS A 416 -3.16 -19.20 -8.64
N GLN A 417 -2.51 -20.33 -8.86
CA GLN A 417 -1.63 -20.58 -10.01
C GLN A 417 -2.37 -20.46 -11.35
N ALA A 418 -3.65 -20.83 -11.44
CA ALA A 418 -4.38 -20.78 -12.71
C ALA A 418 -4.53 -19.35 -13.27
N CYS A 419 -4.57 -18.34 -12.38
CA CYS A 419 -4.67 -16.93 -12.76
C CYS A 419 -3.33 -16.21 -12.71
N HIS A 420 -2.45 -16.55 -11.75
CA HIS A 420 -1.20 -15.83 -11.52
C HIS A 420 0.03 -16.50 -12.16
N MET A 421 -0.06 -17.77 -12.53
CA MET A 421 0.95 -18.53 -13.24
C MET A 421 0.35 -19.08 -14.53
N LEU A 422 0.19 -18.20 -15.52
CA LEU A 422 -0.62 -18.46 -16.71
C LEU A 422 -0.14 -19.69 -17.50
N ASP A 423 -1.11 -20.50 -17.95
CA ASP A 423 -0.91 -21.47 -19.03
C ASP A 423 -0.82 -20.69 -20.35
N PRO A 424 0.29 -20.76 -21.09
CA PRO A 424 0.43 -19.97 -22.31
C PRO A 424 -0.50 -20.47 -23.44
N GLU A 425 -1.02 -21.69 -23.36
CA GLU A 425 -2.00 -22.22 -24.31
C GLU A 425 -3.24 -22.76 -23.58
N PRO A 426 -4.46 -22.21 -23.81
CA PRO A 426 -5.66 -22.72 -23.17
C PRO A 426 -5.88 -24.21 -23.43
N GLY A 427 -5.79 -25.03 -22.37
CA GLY A 427 -5.91 -26.48 -22.46
C GLY A 427 -4.59 -27.25 -22.30
N GLY A 428 -3.48 -26.54 -22.09
CA GLY A 428 -2.17 -27.09 -21.78
C GLY A 428 -1.14 -26.85 -22.87
N TYR A 429 -0.04 -26.18 -22.53
CA TYR A 429 1.14 -26.07 -23.38
C TYR A 429 2.19 -27.13 -23.07
N ASP A 430 2.60 -27.88 -24.10
CA ASP A 430 3.62 -28.93 -24.00
C ASP A 430 5.01 -28.34 -24.25
N THR A 431 5.92 -28.44 -23.28
CA THR A 431 7.31 -28.02 -23.49
C THR A 431 8.32 -28.81 -22.68
N ARG A 432 9.56 -28.90 -23.18
CA ARG A 432 10.68 -29.33 -22.35
C ARG A 432 10.97 -28.22 -21.35
N ILE A 433 11.20 -28.60 -20.09
CA ILE A 433 11.42 -27.64 -19.01
C ILE A 433 12.90 -27.39 -18.71
N ALA A 434 13.82 -27.96 -19.50
CA ALA A 434 15.25 -27.83 -19.28
C ALA A 434 16.06 -27.96 -20.58
N LEU A 435 17.15 -27.19 -20.65
CA LEU A 435 18.27 -27.39 -21.55
C LEU A 435 19.41 -28.10 -20.84
N THR A 436 20.35 -28.65 -21.60
CA THR A 436 21.62 -29.09 -21.01
C THR A 436 22.44 -27.86 -20.53
N PRO A 437 23.40 -28.02 -19.60
CA PRO A 437 24.16 -26.88 -19.08
C PRO A 437 24.92 -26.06 -20.13
N ASN A 438 25.27 -26.66 -21.27
CA ASN A 438 25.92 -25.95 -22.39
C ASN A 438 24.93 -25.19 -23.29
N GLY A 439 23.62 -25.19 -22.97
CA GLY A 439 22.56 -24.53 -23.72
C GLY A 439 21.97 -25.35 -24.87
N SER A 440 22.41 -26.59 -25.09
CA SER A 440 21.86 -27.44 -26.16
C SER A 440 20.57 -28.15 -25.74
N VAL A 441 19.67 -28.32 -26.71
CA VAL A 441 18.41 -29.06 -26.53
C VAL A 441 18.69 -30.57 -26.52
N ASN A 442 18.27 -31.25 -25.46
CA ASN A 442 18.31 -32.71 -25.40
C ASN A 442 16.97 -33.29 -25.85
N ALA A 443 16.92 -33.79 -27.10
CA ALA A 443 15.71 -34.36 -27.69
C ALA A 443 15.16 -35.57 -26.92
N ASN A 444 16.00 -36.28 -26.14
CA ASN A 444 15.58 -37.44 -25.36
C ASN A 444 14.89 -37.08 -24.04
N TRP A 445 14.95 -35.83 -23.61
CA TRP A 445 14.21 -35.38 -22.44
C TRP A 445 12.73 -35.17 -22.79
N PRO A 446 11.81 -35.57 -21.89
CA PRO A 446 10.38 -35.49 -22.17
C PRO A 446 9.89 -34.04 -22.14
N GLU A 447 8.87 -33.76 -22.95
CA GLU A 447 8.00 -32.60 -22.76
C GLU A 447 7.13 -32.82 -21.51
N ARG A 448 6.72 -31.72 -20.90
CA ARG A 448 5.89 -31.68 -19.70
C ARG A 448 4.68 -30.80 -19.96
N THR A 449 3.56 -31.21 -19.37
CA THR A 449 2.25 -30.57 -19.53
C THR A 449 1.37 -30.85 -18.31
N PRO A 450 0.51 -29.91 -17.89
CA PRO A 450 0.51 -28.50 -18.32
C PRO A 450 1.80 -27.78 -17.87
N PHE A 451 2.24 -26.78 -18.64
CA PHE A 451 3.32 -25.87 -18.24
C PHE A 451 2.75 -24.53 -17.80
N PHE A 452 3.08 -24.12 -16.58
CA PHE A 452 2.66 -22.82 -16.03
C PHE A 452 3.83 -21.84 -16.02
N THR A 453 3.60 -20.67 -16.60
CA THR A 453 4.59 -19.58 -16.60
C THR A 453 4.78 -19.03 -15.20
N HIS A 454 5.98 -18.53 -14.89
CA HIS A 454 6.24 -17.82 -13.64
C HIS A 454 5.93 -16.33 -13.79
N THR A 455 4.80 -16.02 -14.44
CA THR A 455 4.37 -14.64 -14.68
C THR A 455 4.18 -13.92 -13.35
N MET A 456 3.53 -14.56 -12.37
CA MET A 456 3.42 -14.11 -10.97
C MET A 456 3.00 -12.64 -10.86
N ALA A 457 2.14 -12.21 -11.78
CA ALA A 457 1.66 -10.84 -11.82
C ALA A 457 0.60 -10.65 -10.74
N GLY A 458 0.72 -9.55 -9.98
CA GLY A 458 -0.32 -9.01 -9.12
C GLY A 458 -0.77 -7.64 -9.65
N GLY A 459 -1.25 -6.76 -8.77
CA GLY A 459 -1.69 -5.41 -9.14
C GLY A 459 -0.60 -4.33 -9.15
N ASN A 460 0.65 -4.63 -8.77
CA ASN A 460 1.62 -3.59 -8.42
C ASN A 460 2.41 -3.02 -9.62
N SER A 461 1.73 -2.44 -10.61
CA SER A 461 2.42 -1.77 -11.74
C SER A 461 3.19 -0.53 -11.27
N TYR A 462 2.72 0.10 -10.19
CA TYR A 462 3.32 1.30 -9.64
C TYR A 462 4.73 1.03 -9.11
N MET A 463 4.91 0.06 -8.21
CA MET A 463 6.23 -0.21 -7.64
C MET A 463 7.22 -0.72 -8.67
N LEU A 464 6.75 -1.49 -9.66
CA LEU A 464 7.58 -1.90 -10.79
C LEU A 464 8.11 -0.69 -11.57
N ARG A 465 7.33 0.39 -11.73
CA ARG A 465 7.80 1.66 -12.32
C ARG A 465 8.84 2.36 -11.43
N VAL A 466 8.54 2.48 -10.13
CA VAL A 466 9.47 3.08 -9.15
C VAL A 466 10.82 2.38 -9.19
N MET A 467 10.83 1.04 -9.14
CA MET A 467 12.05 0.25 -9.21
C MET A 467 12.75 0.35 -10.56
N LYS A 468 12.01 0.33 -11.68
CA LYS A 468 12.57 0.49 -13.03
C LYS A 468 13.38 1.79 -13.16
N ASP A 469 12.78 2.89 -12.72
CA ASP A 469 13.33 4.24 -12.91
C ASP A 469 14.47 4.53 -11.91
N ASN A 470 14.54 3.80 -10.80
CA ASN A 470 15.52 3.98 -9.73
C ASN A 470 16.42 2.77 -9.48
N ARG A 471 16.51 1.83 -10.43
CA ARG A 471 17.25 0.57 -10.29
C ARG A 471 18.72 0.72 -9.85
N GLU A 472 19.40 1.78 -10.28
CA GLU A 472 20.80 2.03 -9.90
C GLU A 472 20.88 2.47 -8.43
N LEU A 473 19.98 3.37 -8.02
CA LEU A 473 19.86 3.82 -6.63
C LEU A 473 19.53 2.65 -5.69
N LEU A 474 18.67 1.74 -6.13
CA LEU A 474 18.28 0.54 -5.36
C LEU A 474 19.30 -0.60 -5.46
N GLY A 475 20.39 -0.42 -6.21
CA GLY A 475 21.42 -1.45 -6.36
C GLY A 475 21.00 -2.68 -7.18
N ILE A 476 19.89 -2.62 -7.91
CA ILE A 476 19.35 -3.72 -8.74
C ILE A 476 19.59 -3.51 -10.24
N GLY A 477 20.29 -2.45 -10.63
CA GLY A 477 20.51 -2.08 -12.04
C GLY A 477 21.32 -3.08 -12.88
N THR A 478 22.22 -3.83 -12.25
CA THR A 478 22.98 -4.93 -12.87
C THR A 478 22.16 -6.22 -13.03
N SER A 479 21.03 -6.26 -12.34
CA SER A 479 20.31 -7.45 -11.95
C SER A 479 19.03 -7.62 -12.79
N THR A 480 18.32 -6.52 -13.03
CA THR A 480 17.09 -6.48 -13.83
C THR A 480 17.09 -5.25 -14.71
N SER A 481 16.89 -5.43 -16.02
CA SER A 481 16.89 -4.34 -16.99
C SER A 481 15.56 -3.56 -17.02
N ALA A 482 15.61 -2.32 -17.49
CA ALA A 482 14.40 -1.50 -17.67
C ALA A 482 13.37 -2.15 -18.63
N ALA A 483 13.84 -2.87 -19.66
CA ALA A 483 12.98 -3.55 -20.63
C ALA A 483 12.26 -4.76 -20.02
N GLU A 484 12.90 -5.44 -19.06
CA GLU A 484 12.28 -6.54 -18.31
C GLU A 484 11.20 -6.00 -17.36
N PHE A 485 11.44 -4.88 -16.69
CA PHE A 485 10.38 -4.19 -15.94
C PHE A 485 9.22 -3.75 -16.84
N ASP A 486 9.50 -3.16 -18.01
CA ASP A 486 8.44 -2.78 -18.97
C ASP A 486 7.58 -3.98 -19.37
N THR A 487 8.20 -5.14 -19.55
CA THR A 487 7.50 -6.41 -19.83
C THR A 487 6.56 -6.76 -18.67
N LYS A 488 7.03 -6.73 -17.41
CA LYS A 488 6.17 -7.03 -16.26
C LYS A 488 5.04 -6.03 -16.08
N ILE A 489 5.33 -4.75 -16.25
CA ILE A 489 4.33 -3.69 -16.11
C ILE A 489 3.20 -3.89 -17.12
N ALA A 490 3.53 -4.26 -18.37
CA ALA A 490 2.52 -4.60 -19.37
C ALA A 490 1.68 -5.82 -18.95
N GLN A 491 2.31 -6.91 -18.54
CA GLN A 491 1.62 -8.11 -18.04
C GLN A 491 0.71 -7.81 -16.83
N THR A 492 1.16 -6.97 -15.90
CA THR A 492 0.37 -6.53 -14.75
C THR A 492 -0.85 -5.72 -15.18
N ARG A 493 -0.73 -4.82 -16.16
CA ARG A 493 -1.87 -4.06 -16.69
C ARG A 493 -2.89 -4.96 -17.37
N GLU A 494 -2.43 -5.93 -18.16
CA GLU A 494 -3.31 -6.91 -18.81
C GLU A 494 -4.08 -7.75 -17.79
N LEU A 495 -3.44 -8.14 -16.69
CA LEU A 495 -4.11 -8.85 -15.58
C LEU A 495 -5.14 -7.95 -14.89
N LEU A 496 -4.78 -6.70 -14.57
CA LEU A 496 -5.69 -5.74 -13.92
C LEU A 496 -6.95 -5.48 -14.77
N GLN A 497 -6.82 -5.43 -16.10
CA GLN A 497 -7.94 -5.26 -17.02
C GLN A 497 -8.90 -6.46 -17.07
N GLN A 498 -8.49 -7.61 -16.54
CA GLN A 498 -9.33 -8.81 -16.41
C GLN A 498 -9.94 -8.96 -15.02
N ALA A 499 -9.41 -8.24 -14.02
CA ALA A 499 -9.77 -8.39 -12.61
C ALA A 499 -11.18 -7.87 -12.27
N ALA A 500 -11.72 -6.98 -13.09
CA ALA A 500 -13.02 -6.37 -12.82
C ALA A 500 -13.76 -5.97 -14.10
N SER A 501 -15.04 -5.64 -13.98
CA SER A 501 -15.78 -4.91 -15.01
C SER A 501 -16.65 -3.84 -14.42
N VAL A 502 -16.93 -2.81 -15.22
CA VAL A 502 -17.94 -1.79 -14.94
C VAL A 502 -19.00 -1.81 -16.05
N THR A 503 -20.27 -1.70 -15.68
CA THR A 503 -21.38 -1.56 -16.63
C THR A 503 -22.29 -0.42 -16.22
N LEU A 504 -22.88 0.26 -17.21
CA LEU A 504 -23.85 1.33 -17.00
C LEU A 504 -25.24 0.84 -17.41
N ALA A 505 -26.22 0.98 -16.51
CA ALA A 505 -27.58 0.47 -16.69
C ALA A 505 -28.64 1.41 -16.09
N ASP A 506 -29.91 0.97 -16.20
CA ASP A 506 -31.10 1.55 -15.56
C ASP A 506 -31.22 3.08 -15.61
N VAL A 507 -30.90 3.62 -16.79
CA VAL A 507 -30.96 5.06 -17.00
C VAL A 507 -32.40 5.55 -17.03
N SER A 508 -32.73 6.45 -16.09
CA SER A 508 -33.97 7.20 -16.13
C SER A 508 -33.67 8.69 -16.32
N ALA A 509 -34.18 9.27 -17.41
CA ALA A 509 -34.02 10.68 -17.73
C ALA A 509 -35.31 11.45 -17.39
N GLY A 510 -35.26 12.24 -16.32
CA GLY A 510 -36.25 13.26 -16.01
C GLY A 510 -35.98 14.57 -16.75
N SER A 511 -36.83 15.58 -16.56
CA SER A 511 -36.62 16.90 -17.20
C SER A 511 -35.40 17.67 -16.66
N THR A 512 -34.92 17.32 -15.46
CA THR A 512 -33.82 18.01 -14.76
C THR A 512 -32.92 17.06 -13.98
N ARG A 513 -33.05 15.75 -14.19
CA ARG A 513 -32.27 14.75 -13.47
C ARG A 513 -32.02 13.54 -14.35
N LEU A 514 -30.83 12.99 -14.23
CA LEU A 514 -30.44 11.73 -14.83
C LEU A 514 -30.07 10.75 -13.71
N ASP A 515 -30.76 9.62 -13.65
CA ASP A 515 -30.41 8.50 -12.79
C ASP A 515 -29.62 7.47 -13.59
N ILE A 516 -28.49 7.01 -13.06
CA ILE A 516 -27.58 6.07 -13.73
C ILE A 516 -27.09 5.05 -12.71
N ASP A 517 -27.23 3.78 -13.04
CA ASP A 517 -26.67 2.70 -12.22
C ASP A 517 -25.31 2.28 -12.80
N ALA A 518 -24.28 2.37 -11.97
CA ALA A 518 -22.93 1.91 -12.30
C ALA A 518 -22.61 0.64 -11.51
N THR A 519 -22.72 -0.51 -12.16
CA THR A 519 -22.40 -1.80 -11.54
C THR A 519 -20.92 -2.11 -11.66
N VAL A 520 -20.26 -2.37 -10.54
CA VAL A 520 -18.90 -2.91 -10.48
C VAL A 520 -18.98 -4.41 -10.18
N ALA A 521 -18.28 -5.22 -10.98
CA ALA A 521 -18.19 -6.66 -10.75
C ALA A 521 -16.74 -7.09 -10.53
N ASN A 522 -16.51 -7.77 -9.41
CA ASN A 522 -15.25 -8.40 -9.09
C ASN A 522 -15.14 -9.75 -9.82
N ARG A 523 -14.08 -9.91 -10.62
CA ARG A 523 -13.79 -11.15 -11.38
C ARG A 523 -12.64 -11.95 -10.78
N THR A 524 -12.14 -11.53 -9.63
CA THR A 524 -11.08 -12.21 -8.90
C THR A 524 -11.66 -13.22 -7.92
N GLY A 525 -10.82 -14.14 -7.45
CA GLY A 525 -11.17 -15.10 -6.41
C GLY A 525 -11.08 -14.55 -5.00
N HIS A 526 -10.75 -13.28 -4.81
CA HIS A 526 -10.53 -12.65 -3.50
C HIS A 526 -11.19 -11.27 -3.50
N LYS A 527 -11.05 -10.45 -2.45
CA LYS A 527 -11.60 -9.08 -2.48
C LYS A 527 -10.92 -8.22 -3.57
N LEU A 528 -11.63 -7.19 -4.04
CA LEU A 528 -11.11 -6.21 -4.99
C LEU A 528 -11.03 -4.81 -4.33
N PRO A 529 -9.82 -4.24 -4.10
CA PRO A 529 -8.50 -4.87 -4.22
C PRO A 529 -8.06 -5.62 -2.94
N THR A 530 -7.57 -6.86 -3.05
CA THR A 530 -7.07 -7.65 -1.90
C THR A 530 -5.68 -7.22 -1.41
N SER A 531 -5.22 -7.85 -0.31
CA SER A 531 -3.91 -7.72 0.34
C SER A 531 -3.73 -6.34 1.00
N TYR A 532 -2.54 -5.74 0.87
CA TYR A 532 -2.06 -4.63 1.66
C TYR A 532 -3.04 -3.43 1.71
N PRO A 533 -3.41 -2.91 2.90
CA PRO A 533 -4.45 -1.88 3.09
C PRO A 533 -4.26 -0.53 2.39
N SER A 534 -3.07 -0.20 1.86
CA SER A 534 -2.87 1.05 1.09
C SER A 534 -3.53 1.05 -0.30
N ARG A 535 -4.04 -0.09 -0.74
CA ARG A 535 -4.63 -0.28 -2.07
C ARG A 535 -6.07 0.22 -2.09
N ARG A 536 -6.44 0.90 -3.17
CA ARG A 536 -7.82 1.35 -3.39
C ARG A 536 -8.25 1.20 -4.83
N VAL A 537 -9.55 0.97 -5.01
CA VAL A 537 -10.24 1.05 -6.30
C VAL A 537 -11.35 2.09 -6.16
N TRP A 538 -11.64 2.87 -7.20
CA TRP A 538 -12.78 3.81 -7.16
C TRP A 538 -13.42 4.00 -8.52
N LEU A 539 -14.66 4.48 -8.50
CA LEU A 539 -15.39 4.87 -9.70
C LEU A 539 -15.09 6.33 -10.06
N HIS A 540 -14.75 6.54 -11.34
CA HIS A 540 -14.71 7.85 -11.97
C HIS A 540 -15.81 7.93 -13.01
N LEU A 541 -16.83 8.76 -12.78
CA LEU A 541 -17.96 8.96 -13.70
C LEU A 541 -18.03 10.41 -14.17
N ALA A 542 -18.16 10.60 -15.48
CA ALA A 542 -18.37 11.91 -16.09
C ALA A 542 -19.57 11.88 -17.04
N VAL A 543 -20.38 12.95 -17.02
CA VAL A 543 -21.53 13.15 -17.90
C VAL A 543 -21.30 14.41 -18.75
N HIS A 544 -21.47 14.25 -20.06
CA HIS A 544 -21.39 15.34 -21.03
C HIS A 544 -22.75 15.56 -21.70
N ASP A 545 -23.07 16.81 -22.02
CA ASP A 545 -24.29 17.19 -22.75
C ASP A 545 -24.11 17.08 -24.28
N GLY A 546 -25.17 17.42 -25.04
CA GLY A 546 -25.19 17.33 -26.50
C GLY A 546 -24.23 18.28 -27.21
N SER A 547 -23.67 19.27 -26.50
CA SER A 547 -22.61 20.15 -27.00
C SER A 547 -21.20 19.61 -26.71
N GLY A 548 -21.09 18.57 -25.89
CA GLY A 548 -19.85 18.04 -25.36
C GLY A 548 -19.37 18.74 -24.09
N ALA A 549 -20.20 19.58 -23.45
CA ALA A 549 -19.85 20.22 -22.19
C ALA A 549 -20.05 19.23 -21.02
N LYS A 550 -19.06 19.16 -20.12
CA LYS A 550 -19.12 18.32 -18.93
C LYS A 550 -20.04 18.95 -17.88
N ILE A 551 -21.13 18.27 -17.54
CA ILE A 551 -22.14 18.75 -16.59
C ILE A 551 -22.01 18.11 -15.21
N PHE A 552 -21.33 16.95 -15.14
CA PHE A 552 -21.05 16.24 -13.90
C PHE A 552 -19.74 15.48 -14.03
N GLU A 553 -18.96 15.45 -12.94
CA GLU A 553 -17.77 14.62 -12.82
C GLU A 553 -17.51 14.29 -11.35
N SER A 554 -17.34 13.01 -11.04
CA SER A 554 -16.93 12.52 -9.72
C SER A 554 -15.75 11.56 -9.87
N GLY A 555 -14.85 11.56 -8.88
CA GLY A 555 -13.72 10.61 -8.79
C GLY A 555 -12.58 10.88 -9.78
N ALA A 556 -12.47 12.09 -10.32
CA ALA A 556 -11.42 12.41 -11.29
C ALA A 556 -10.05 12.47 -10.60
N PRO A 557 -9.06 11.66 -11.01
CA PRO A 557 -7.71 11.80 -10.50
C PRO A 557 -7.05 13.06 -11.05
N SER A 558 -6.28 13.73 -10.21
CA SER A 558 -5.31 14.74 -10.63
C SER A 558 -4.19 14.14 -11.49
N ALA A 559 -3.35 15.00 -12.07
CA ALA A 559 -2.20 14.56 -12.86
C ALA A 559 -1.19 13.69 -12.07
N THR A 560 -1.17 13.82 -10.73
CA THR A 560 -0.34 13.02 -9.83
C THR A 560 -1.06 11.80 -9.25
N GLY A 561 -2.31 11.54 -9.67
CA GLY A 561 -3.11 10.41 -9.20
C GLY A 561 -3.82 10.62 -7.87
N ARG A 562 -3.84 11.85 -7.32
CA ARG A 562 -4.60 12.20 -6.11
C ARG A 562 -6.08 12.46 -6.40
N LEU A 563 -6.95 12.09 -5.48
CA LEU A 563 -8.35 12.48 -5.42
C LEU A 563 -8.52 13.82 -4.69
N SER A 564 -9.62 14.52 -4.93
CA SER A 564 -9.95 15.73 -4.17
C SER A 564 -10.13 15.46 -2.67
N SER A 565 -10.68 14.28 -2.33
CA SER A 565 -10.86 13.83 -0.94
C SER A 565 -9.54 13.51 -0.23
N ASP A 566 -8.42 13.33 -0.96
CA ASP A 566 -7.11 13.14 -0.33
C ASP A 566 -6.67 14.38 0.46
N ALA A 567 -7.21 15.57 0.18
CA ALA A 567 -6.88 16.76 0.96
C ALA A 567 -7.31 16.63 2.43
N ALA A 568 -8.41 15.95 2.71
CA ALA A 568 -8.87 15.71 4.08
C ALA A 568 -8.02 14.63 4.77
N SER A 569 -7.75 13.51 4.08
CA SER A 569 -6.96 12.39 4.64
C SER A 569 -5.49 12.73 4.91
N LEU A 570 -4.99 13.77 4.25
CA LEU A 570 -3.65 14.28 4.44
C LEU A 570 -3.55 15.36 5.51
N GLN A 571 -4.64 15.81 6.14
CA GLN A 571 -4.55 16.74 7.25
C GLN A 571 -3.72 16.15 8.39
N ARG A 572 -2.98 17.01 9.11
CA ARG A 572 -2.07 16.64 10.20
C ARG A 572 -2.67 15.60 11.15
N ASP A 573 -3.84 15.87 11.72
CA ASP A 573 -4.45 14.99 12.71
C ASP A 573 -4.85 13.61 12.13
N CYS A 574 -5.15 13.53 10.84
CA CYS A 574 -5.38 12.26 10.14
C CYS A 574 -4.11 11.42 10.00
N LEU A 575 -2.94 12.07 9.93
CA LEU A 575 -1.63 11.41 9.75
C LEU A 575 -0.95 11.03 11.07
N LEU A 576 -1.30 11.67 12.19
CA LEU A 576 -0.73 11.34 13.51
C LEU A 576 -0.98 9.87 13.89
N VAL A 577 -0.01 9.26 14.55
CA VAL A 577 -0.18 7.92 15.16
C VAL A 577 -1.15 8.03 16.33
N ASP A 578 -0.90 8.96 17.26
CA ASP A 578 -1.78 9.29 18.37
C ASP A 578 -2.80 10.37 17.99
N LYS A 579 -4.08 10.06 18.16
CA LYS A 579 -5.15 11.01 17.85
C LYS A 579 -5.42 11.97 19.01
N PRO A 580 -5.67 13.27 18.73
CA PRO A 580 -6.05 14.21 19.77
C PRO A 580 -7.42 13.86 20.39
N GLU A 581 -7.67 14.32 21.62
CA GLU A 581 -8.95 14.08 22.30
C GLU A 581 -10.13 14.63 21.47
N GLY A 582 -11.14 13.78 21.22
CA GLY A 582 -12.33 14.15 20.44
C GLY A 582 -12.11 14.16 18.92
N PHE A 583 -11.01 13.57 18.44
CA PHE A 583 -10.76 13.36 17.02
C PHE A 583 -11.89 12.57 16.34
N ALA A 584 -12.20 12.93 15.09
CA ALA A 584 -13.26 12.33 14.31
C ALA A 584 -12.65 11.57 13.13
N SER A 585 -12.40 10.27 13.32
CA SER A 585 -11.79 9.41 12.30
C SER A 585 -12.54 9.40 10.95
N ASP A 586 -13.86 9.54 10.98
CA ASP A 586 -14.72 9.57 9.79
C ASP A 586 -14.53 10.81 8.90
N ALA A 587 -13.86 11.86 9.39
CA ALA A 587 -13.51 13.02 8.58
C ALA A 587 -12.31 12.76 7.63
N CYS A 588 -11.56 11.68 7.86
CA CYS A 588 -10.29 11.40 7.16
C CYS A 588 -10.42 10.42 5.98
N TYR A 589 -11.62 9.91 5.70
CA TYR A 589 -11.86 9.00 4.57
C TYR A 589 -13.31 9.11 4.07
N GLU A 590 -13.55 8.70 2.82
CA GLU A 590 -14.91 8.64 2.26
C GLU A 590 -15.67 7.45 2.83
N SER A 591 -16.91 7.65 3.30
CA SER A 591 -17.82 6.55 3.60
C SER A 591 -18.13 5.72 2.34
N HIS A 592 -18.71 4.54 2.51
CA HIS A 592 -19.32 3.85 1.39
C HIS A 592 -20.53 4.67 0.88
N HIS A 593 -20.62 4.87 -0.44
CA HIS A 593 -21.68 5.59 -1.14
C HIS A 593 -22.48 4.64 -2.03
N ASP A 594 -23.69 4.29 -1.57
CA ASP A 594 -24.74 3.65 -2.37
C ASP A 594 -25.29 4.64 -3.43
N ILE A 595 -25.43 5.91 -3.04
CA ILE A 595 -25.94 7.00 -3.88
C ILE A 595 -24.90 8.11 -3.99
N ILE A 596 -24.63 8.56 -5.22
CA ILE A 596 -23.81 9.75 -5.50
C ILE A 596 -24.69 10.79 -6.19
N ASP A 597 -24.92 11.92 -5.52
CA ASP A 597 -25.70 13.05 -6.05
C ASP A 597 -24.92 14.37 -6.09
N HIS A 598 -23.67 14.37 -5.62
CA HIS A 598 -22.78 15.51 -5.66
C HIS A 598 -21.39 15.17 -6.23
N PRO A 599 -20.78 16.04 -7.07
CA PRO A 599 -19.44 15.83 -7.64
C PRO A 599 -18.31 15.56 -6.65
N SER A 600 -18.45 16.01 -5.39
CA SER A 600 -17.43 15.80 -4.35
C SER A 600 -17.46 14.41 -3.73
N GLN A 601 -18.56 13.66 -3.85
CA GLN A 601 -18.68 12.29 -3.33
C GLN A 601 -18.00 11.34 -4.29
N VAL A 602 -17.23 10.39 -3.78
CA VAL A 602 -16.53 9.39 -4.59
C VAL A 602 -16.70 8.02 -3.94
N GLN A 603 -17.21 7.04 -4.70
CA GLN A 603 -17.23 5.66 -4.23
C GLN A 603 -15.82 5.07 -4.31
N ILE A 604 -15.19 4.89 -3.15
CA ILE A 604 -13.86 4.31 -2.99
C ILE A 604 -13.98 2.96 -2.26
N TYR A 605 -13.56 1.89 -2.92
CA TYR A 605 -13.38 0.55 -2.39
C TYR A 605 -11.99 0.39 -1.80
N GLU A 606 -11.90 0.35 -0.48
CA GLU A 606 -10.64 0.32 0.27
C GLU A 606 -10.85 -0.29 1.66
N SER A 607 -9.74 -0.57 2.34
CA SER A 607 -9.75 -0.81 3.77
C SER A 607 -9.20 0.41 4.53
N VAL A 608 -9.80 0.68 5.69
CA VAL A 608 -9.40 1.74 6.62
C VAL A 608 -9.26 1.07 7.97
N MET A 609 -8.05 1.04 8.51
CA MET A 609 -7.73 0.35 9.76
C MET A 609 -8.04 1.26 10.95
N HIS A 610 -8.40 0.66 12.08
CA HIS A 610 -8.29 1.32 13.38
C HIS A 610 -7.30 0.62 14.31
N ASP A 611 -6.82 1.36 15.30
CA ASP A 611 -5.99 0.87 16.40
C ASP A 611 -6.80 0.23 17.54
N SER A 612 -6.13 -0.09 18.67
CA SER A 612 -6.77 -0.65 19.88
C SER A 612 -7.79 0.30 20.54
N ASN A 613 -7.67 1.61 20.31
CA ASN A 613 -8.58 2.64 20.83
C ASN A 613 -9.79 2.87 19.90
N GLY A 614 -9.79 2.28 18.71
CA GLY A 614 -10.85 2.44 17.72
C GLY A 614 -10.66 3.64 16.81
N GLU A 615 -9.48 4.26 16.82
CA GLU A 615 -9.15 5.42 16.01
C GLU A 615 -8.40 5.04 14.73
N LEU A 616 -8.52 5.87 13.68
CA LEU A 616 -7.87 5.66 12.39
C LEU A 616 -6.37 5.39 12.54
N SER A 617 -5.88 4.32 11.91
CA SER A 617 -4.46 3.98 11.89
C SER A 617 -3.93 3.72 10.47
N HIS A 618 -2.67 4.12 10.26
CA HIS A 618 -1.86 3.83 9.07
C HIS A 618 -0.67 2.91 9.37
N VAL A 619 -0.55 2.44 10.62
CA VAL A 619 0.57 1.62 11.10
C VAL A 619 0.08 0.17 11.25
N LEU A 620 0.75 -0.78 10.61
CA LEU A 620 0.22 -2.15 10.49
C LEU A 620 0.21 -2.86 11.84
N LEU A 621 1.30 -2.75 12.60
CA LEU A 621 1.37 -3.31 13.94
C LEU A 621 0.48 -2.60 14.96
N HIS A 622 0.00 -1.38 14.71
CA HIS A 622 -1.05 -0.77 15.56
C HIS A 622 -2.44 -1.26 15.22
N ALA A 623 -2.66 -1.79 14.02
CA ALA A 623 -4.00 -2.10 13.57
C ALA A 623 -4.62 -3.21 14.41
N ALA A 624 -5.88 -3.02 14.82
CA ALA A 624 -6.68 -3.96 15.59
C ALA A 624 -7.94 -4.41 14.82
N GLY A 625 -8.34 -3.66 13.80
CA GLY A 625 -9.53 -3.94 13.00
C GLY A 625 -9.73 -2.93 11.89
N TYR A 626 -10.95 -2.86 11.36
CA TYR A 626 -11.31 -1.99 10.24
C TYR A 626 -12.46 -1.07 10.61
N LEU A 627 -12.30 0.24 10.39
CA LEU A 627 -13.41 1.22 10.41
C LEU A 627 -14.27 1.08 9.16
N LYS A 628 -13.63 0.67 8.06
CA LYS A 628 -14.24 0.43 6.75
C LYS A 628 -13.45 -0.67 6.06
N ASP A 629 -14.16 -1.64 5.50
CA ASP A 629 -13.65 -2.58 4.51
C ASP A 629 -14.79 -2.87 3.55
N ASN A 630 -15.01 -1.96 2.61
CA ASN A 630 -16.03 -2.09 1.57
C ASN A 630 -15.46 -2.68 0.28
N ARG A 631 -14.26 -3.27 0.31
CA ARG A 631 -13.67 -3.91 -0.87
C ARG A 631 -14.60 -5.02 -1.36
N ILE A 632 -14.86 -5.04 -2.66
CA ILE A 632 -15.90 -5.91 -3.25
C ILE A 632 -15.49 -7.37 -3.06
N PRO A 633 -16.28 -8.21 -2.36
CA PRO A 633 -15.99 -9.64 -2.21
C PRO A 633 -15.98 -10.39 -3.56
N PRO A 634 -15.36 -11.58 -3.65
CA PRO A 634 -15.44 -12.39 -4.85
C PRO A 634 -16.84 -13.01 -5.01
N GLN A 635 -17.18 -13.42 -6.23
CA GLN A 635 -18.40 -14.20 -6.47
C GLN A 635 -18.43 -15.44 -5.56
N GLY A 636 -19.58 -15.74 -4.96
CA GLY A 636 -19.78 -16.86 -4.04
C GLY A 636 -19.48 -16.55 -2.57
N PHE A 637 -18.95 -15.36 -2.25
CA PHE A 637 -18.66 -14.96 -0.88
C PHE A 637 -19.92 -14.71 -0.08
N THR A 638 -20.06 -15.39 1.06
CA THR A 638 -21.19 -15.22 1.99
C THR A 638 -20.72 -14.93 3.39
N ALA A 639 -21.50 -14.13 4.15
CA ALA A 639 -21.22 -13.83 5.54
C ALA A 639 -21.25 -15.09 6.42
N ALA A 640 -22.13 -16.04 6.10
CA ALA A 640 -22.21 -17.32 6.81
C ALA A 640 -20.94 -18.16 6.66
N ALA A 641 -20.34 -18.20 5.47
CA ALA A 641 -19.07 -18.90 5.25
C ALA A 641 -17.90 -18.12 5.88
N ALA A 642 -17.87 -16.80 5.76
CA ALA A 642 -16.85 -15.96 6.40
C ALA A 642 -16.81 -16.17 7.91
N ALA A 643 -17.96 -16.24 8.59
CA ALA A 643 -18.04 -16.51 10.02
C ALA A 643 -17.44 -17.86 10.45
N ASN A 644 -17.32 -18.82 9.53
CA ASN A 644 -16.70 -20.14 9.79
C ASN A 644 -15.22 -20.20 9.36
N ILE A 645 -14.82 -19.41 8.37
CA ILE A 645 -13.45 -19.37 7.82
C ILE A 645 -12.62 -18.37 8.62
N GLU A 646 -13.02 -17.09 8.57
CA GLU A 646 -12.37 -15.97 9.24
C GLU A 646 -13.32 -14.77 9.24
N SER A 647 -13.85 -14.42 10.41
CA SER A 647 -14.83 -13.33 10.55
C SER A 647 -14.27 -11.95 10.22
N LEU A 648 -12.95 -11.73 10.35
CA LEU A 648 -12.33 -10.47 9.98
C LEU A 648 -12.33 -10.20 8.46
N THR A 649 -12.73 -11.18 7.64
CA THR A 649 -12.93 -10.98 6.19
C THR A 649 -14.29 -10.38 5.85
N LEU A 650 -15.21 -10.23 6.81
CA LEU A 650 -16.51 -9.62 6.55
C LEU A 650 -16.37 -8.16 6.08
N PRO A 651 -17.21 -7.70 5.15
CA PRO A 651 -17.29 -6.28 4.82
C PRO A 651 -17.67 -5.43 6.04
N VAL A 652 -17.14 -4.22 6.12
CA VAL A 652 -17.41 -3.25 7.21
C VAL A 652 -17.76 -1.89 6.60
N GLY A 653 -18.79 -1.22 7.12
CA GLY A 653 -19.19 0.11 6.68
C GLY A 653 -19.99 0.12 5.39
N VAL A 654 -20.76 -0.94 5.12
CA VAL A 654 -21.63 -1.11 3.92
C VAL A 654 -23.12 -1.20 4.31
N GLU A 655 -23.46 -0.88 5.56
CA GLU A 655 -24.82 -0.94 6.06
C GLU A 655 -25.73 0.04 5.32
N GLY A 656 -26.87 -0.45 4.84
CA GLY A 656 -27.86 0.36 4.12
C GLY A 656 -27.83 0.20 2.61
N ASP A 657 -26.76 -0.42 2.08
CA ASP A 657 -26.70 -0.87 0.69
C ASP A 657 -27.29 -2.29 0.59
N ALA A 658 -28.32 -2.45 -0.24
CA ALA A 658 -29.04 -3.71 -0.40
C ALA A 658 -28.51 -4.59 -1.54
N ASP A 659 -27.67 -4.03 -2.41
CA ASP A 659 -27.10 -4.71 -3.57
C ASP A 659 -25.56 -4.87 -3.52
N PHE A 660 -24.92 -4.32 -2.48
CA PHE A 660 -23.56 -4.68 -2.11
C PHE A 660 -23.42 -6.19 -1.90
N ASN A 661 -22.63 -6.84 -2.74
CA ASN A 661 -22.45 -8.29 -2.82
C ASN A 661 -23.78 -9.08 -2.86
N SER A 662 -24.83 -8.48 -3.40
CA SER A 662 -26.17 -9.06 -3.45
C SER A 662 -26.81 -8.81 -4.82
N ALA A 663 -27.37 -9.86 -5.42
CA ALA A 663 -28.13 -9.74 -6.67
C ALA A 663 -29.42 -10.54 -6.56
N ALA A 664 -30.55 -9.92 -6.93
CA ALA A 664 -31.88 -10.53 -6.81
C ALA A 664 -32.18 -11.07 -5.40
N ALA A 665 -31.76 -10.33 -4.36
CA ALA A 665 -31.85 -10.69 -2.94
C ALA A 665 -31.11 -11.99 -2.56
N GLN A 666 -30.07 -12.35 -3.33
CA GLN A 666 -29.15 -13.44 -3.02
C GLN A 666 -27.74 -12.88 -2.82
N GLU A 667 -27.17 -13.15 -1.65
CA GLU A 667 -25.78 -12.82 -1.30
C GLU A 667 -24.77 -13.60 -2.16
N GLY A 668 -23.57 -13.04 -2.34
CA GLY A 668 -22.45 -13.66 -3.03
C GLY A 668 -22.44 -13.37 -4.52
N SER A 669 -22.99 -12.23 -4.93
CA SER A 669 -22.94 -11.79 -6.33
C SER A 669 -21.52 -11.44 -6.78
N GLY A 670 -20.66 -10.96 -5.86
CA GLY A 670 -19.37 -10.36 -6.18
C GLY A 670 -19.50 -9.02 -6.92
N THR A 671 -20.60 -8.31 -6.70
CA THR A 671 -20.91 -7.03 -7.37
C THR A 671 -21.30 -5.95 -6.38
N ASP A 672 -21.29 -4.70 -6.84
CA ASP A 672 -21.83 -3.52 -6.15
C ASP A 672 -22.49 -2.61 -7.19
N ILE A 673 -23.63 -1.97 -6.89
CA ILE A 673 -24.28 -1.01 -7.78
C ILE A 673 -24.26 0.37 -7.12
N VAL A 674 -23.65 1.34 -7.79
CA VAL A 674 -23.63 2.72 -7.31
C VAL A 674 -24.62 3.55 -8.11
N HIS A 675 -25.56 4.16 -7.42
CA HIS A 675 -26.67 4.93 -8.00
C HIS A 675 -26.30 6.42 -8.13
N TYR A 676 -25.96 6.85 -9.34
CA TYR A 676 -25.67 8.26 -9.63
C TYR A 676 -26.94 9.04 -9.93
N ARG A 677 -27.07 10.22 -9.33
CA ARG A 677 -28.19 11.14 -9.48
C ARG A 677 -27.67 12.50 -9.94
N VAL A 678 -27.64 12.70 -11.25
CA VAL A 678 -27.02 13.86 -11.87
C VAL A 678 -28.05 14.94 -12.16
N ASP A 679 -27.84 16.15 -11.65
CA ASP A 679 -28.64 17.33 -12.03
C ASP A 679 -28.35 17.71 -13.48
N THR A 680 -29.40 17.78 -14.30
CA THR A 680 -29.32 18.17 -15.71
C THR A 680 -30.00 19.50 -16.00
N ALA A 681 -30.37 20.26 -14.97
CA ALA A 681 -31.02 21.57 -15.11
C ALA A 681 -30.19 22.50 -16.01
N GLY A 682 -30.78 22.88 -17.15
CA GLY A 682 -30.15 23.79 -18.11
C GLY A 682 -29.21 23.13 -19.13
N ALA A 683 -29.02 21.80 -19.05
CA ALA A 683 -28.28 21.03 -20.05
C ALA A 683 -29.24 20.37 -21.06
N ALA A 684 -28.83 20.27 -22.32
CA ALA A 684 -29.61 19.64 -23.37
C ALA A 684 -28.95 18.34 -23.81
N GLY A 685 -29.75 17.26 -23.91
CA GLY A 685 -29.29 15.99 -24.48
C GLY A 685 -28.96 16.07 -25.98
N PRO A 686 -28.43 14.99 -26.58
CA PRO A 686 -28.17 13.71 -25.94
C PRO A 686 -27.03 13.80 -24.91
N PHE A 687 -27.08 12.98 -23.86
CA PHE A 687 -26.02 12.90 -22.86
C PHE A 687 -25.09 11.73 -23.15
N THR A 688 -23.79 11.91 -22.93
CA THR A 688 -22.82 10.81 -22.96
C THR A 688 -22.26 10.61 -21.56
N VAL A 689 -22.46 9.41 -21.00
CA VAL A 689 -21.94 8.99 -19.70
C VAL A 689 -20.73 8.11 -19.92
N ARG A 690 -19.63 8.41 -19.23
CA ARG A 690 -18.43 7.57 -19.21
C ARG A 690 -18.06 7.22 -17.78
N ALA A 691 -17.94 5.93 -17.49
CA ALA A 691 -17.47 5.42 -16.20
C ALA A 691 -16.16 4.65 -16.38
N ARG A 692 -15.20 4.91 -15.50
CA ARG A 692 -13.93 4.19 -15.40
C ARG A 692 -13.76 3.66 -13.98
N LEU A 693 -13.35 2.41 -13.86
CA LEU A 693 -12.90 1.83 -12.60
C LEU A 693 -11.39 1.99 -12.52
N LEU A 694 -10.91 2.71 -11.52
CA LEU A 694 -9.50 3.09 -11.37
C LEU A 694 -8.89 2.38 -10.16
N TYR A 695 -7.63 1.95 -10.26
CA TYR A 695 -6.89 1.27 -9.19
C TYR A 695 -5.59 1.98 -8.87
N GLN A 696 -5.30 2.12 -7.57
CA GLN A 696 -4.05 2.67 -7.06
C GLN A 696 -3.46 1.75 -6.00
N THR A 697 -2.16 1.45 -6.14
CA THR A 697 -1.43 0.57 -5.22
C THR A 697 -1.14 1.25 -3.88
N VAL A 698 -0.69 2.50 -3.91
CA VAL A 698 -0.23 3.24 -2.72
C VAL A 698 -0.99 4.56 -2.63
N ARG A 699 -1.92 4.63 -1.66
CA ARG A 699 -2.61 5.89 -1.35
C ARG A 699 -1.71 6.86 -0.58
N PRO A 700 -1.82 8.19 -0.78
CA PRO A 700 -0.95 9.18 -0.17
C PRO A 700 -0.86 9.12 1.35
N SER A 701 -1.98 8.85 2.06
CA SER A 701 -2.01 8.88 3.53
C SER A 701 -1.07 7.87 4.17
N PHE A 702 -0.86 6.69 3.56
CA PHE A 702 0.11 5.70 4.05
C PHE A 702 1.57 6.15 3.91
N VAL A 703 1.85 7.05 2.96
CA VAL A 703 3.21 7.56 2.74
C VAL A 703 3.53 8.66 3.73
N TRP A 704 2.60 9.61 3.86
CA TRP A 704 2.78 10.79 4.71
C TRP A 704 2.48 10.55 6.18
N ALA A 705 1.84 9.43 6.54
CA ALA A 705 1.73 8.99 7.93
C ALA A 705 3.00 8.31 8.45
N MET A 706 4.01 8.04 7.61
CA MET A 706 5.31 7.58 8.11
C MET A 706 6.06 8.75 8.77
N ARG A 707 6.51 8.53 10.00
CA ARG A 707 7.08 9.56 10.88
C ARG A 707 8.55 9.30 11.23
N SER A 708 9.16 8.26 10.66
CA SER A 708 10.61 8.08 10.75
C SER A 708 11.34 8.98 9.75
N ASP A 709 12.43 9.59 10.23
CA ASP A 709 13.45 10.37 9.51
C ASP A 709 14.60 9.50 8.97
N ALA A 710 14.46 8.18 9.05
CA ALA A 710 15.52 7.28 8.61
C ALA A 710 15.57 7.20 7.07
N GLY A 711 16.78 7.02 6.54
CA GLY A 711 17.05 7.04 5.09
C GLY A 711 16.18 6.12 4.23
N ARG A 712 15.67 4.99 4.76
CA ARG A 712 14.72 4.13 4.02
C ARG A 712 13.35 4.80 3.81
N VAL A 713 12.84 5.52 4.81
CA VAL A 713 11.57 6.27 4.72
C VAL A 713 11.73 7.48 3.81
N ASN A 714 12.76 8.28 4.06
CA ASN A 714 13.06 9.48 3.28
C ASN A 714 13.30 9.17 1.80
N ARG A 715 14.07 8.11 1.51
CA ARG A 715 14.23 7.61 0.13
C ARG A 715 12.88 7.29 -0.50
N PHE A 716 12.00 6.53 0.17
CA PHE A 716 10.73 6.16 -0.45
C PHE A 716 9.80 7.36 -0.65
N LYS A 717 9.68 8.27 0.33
CA LYS A 717 8.88 9.50 0.18
C LYS A 717 9.36 10.30 -1.04
N ALA A 718 10.68 10.50 -1.19
CA ALA A 718 11.26 11.20 -2.33
C ALA A 718 11.00 10.48 -3.67
N LEU A 719 11.10 9.15 -3.70
CA LEU A 719 10.75 8.36 -4.88
C LEU A 719 9.26 8.46 -5.23
N TYR A 720 8.39 8.52 -4.24
CA TYR A 720 6.94 8.68 -4.40
C TYR A 720 6.58 10.03 -5.03
N GLU A 721 7.26 11.11 -4.66
CA GLU A 721 7.09 12.41 -5.29
C GLU A 721 7.63 12.45 -6.73
N ARG A 722 8.81 11.87 -6.96
CA ARG A 722 9.45 11.80 -8.29
C ARG A 722 8.66 10.93 -9.26
N THR A 723 7.99 9.90 -8.76
CA THR A 723 7.14 8.99 -9.53
C THR A 723 5.76 8.91 -8.88
N PRO A 724 4.83 9.82 -9.22
CA PRO A 724 3.50 9.82 -8.64
C PRO A 724 2.70 8.56 -8.98
N PRO A 725 1.84 8.04 -8.07
CA PRO A 725 1.07 6.82 -8.27
C PRO A 725 -0.18 7.06 -9.13
N VAL A 726 0.02 7.41 -10.40
CA VAL A 726 -1.08 7.53 -11.37
C VAL A 726 -1.81 6.18 -11.48
N PRO A 727 -3.15 6.16 -11.30
CA PRO A 727 -3.92 4.93 -11.25
C PRO A 727 -3.99 4.21 -12.59
N GLU A 728 -4.13 2.88 -12.53
CA GLU A 728 -4.42 2.04 -13.69
C GLU A 728 -5.93 1.96 -13.93
N VAL A 729 -6.34 1.86 -15.19
CA VAL A 729 -7.75 1.64 -15.56
C VAL A 729 -8.03 0.14 -15.59
N LEU A 730 -8.90 -0.34 -14.70
CA LEU A 730 -9.34 -1.74 -14.65
C LEU A 730 -10.42 -2.01 -15.70
N ALA A 731 -11.39 -1.12 -15.80
CA ALA A 731 -12.51 -1.27 -16.71
C ALA A 731 -13.08 0.09 -17.10
N GLU A 732 -13.75 0.15 -18.24
CA GLU A 732 -14.43 1.34 -18.73
C GLU A 732 -15.74 0.97 -19.42
N ALA A 733 -16.77 1.81 -19.22
CA ALA A 733 -18.05 1.75 -19.91
C ALA A 733 -18.44 3.14 -20.40
N THR A 734 -19.12 3.20 -21.55
CA THR A 734 -19.71 4.42 -22.10
C THR A 734 -21.14 4.13 -22.51
N LEU A 735 -22.05 5.07 -22.23
CA LEU A 735 -23.46 4.98 -22.54
C LEU A 735 -23.96 6.32 -23.10
N ASP A 736 -24.54 6.28 -24.29
CA ASP A 736 -25.21 7.44 -24.90
C ASP A 736 -26.71 7.40 -24.58
N ILE A 737 -27.23 8.54 -24.12
CA ILE A 737 -28.59 8.72 -23.62
C ILE A 737 -29.27 9.76 -24.52
N PRO A 738 -30.30 9.38 -25.28
CA PRO A 738 -30.93 10.24 -26.29
C PRO A 738 -31.47 11.58 -25.79
#